data_AF-A0A9P9KXQ1-F1
#
_entry.id   AF-A0A9P9KXQ1-F1
#
_cell.length_a   1.000
_cell.length_b   1.000
_cell.length_c   1.000
_cell.angle_alpha   90.00
_cell.angle_beta   90.00
_cell.angle_gamma   90.00
#
_symmetry.space_group_name_H-M   'P 1'
#
loop_
_entity.id
_entity.type
_entity.pdbx_description
1 polymer ?
#
loop_
_entity_poly.entity_id
_entity_poly.type
_entity_poly.pdbx_seq_one_letter_code
_entity_poly.pdbx_strand_id
1 'polypeptide(L)'
;MAPSRAKSLSLMIALVLGIVLCIFASPTIASAPDSQSSPEADVELICHTDNPKDCYPKVFQPTDEFQVVHDDQELPHGLHVRLNMSNGKKEAKINVPDEGNSALEGLPVDQAVVVVDQQQEDPQIPKGAPAYEPIGKIKEPEGEDFVGKPFFTAMKMLKAGETGEGKELDDALEGMEELSHDIYYGLKVTEDAAVLKALFCMMADSDVAYPADITPRDHQAAAILGAALQNNAAALKEVTRQWPGLMEAQCPSTSKSLKESLYTPLVPAHVPSSLNTKTLASTAKAKVGAINGLIKSDIIREEFLKNDGMKLLLEVLVPEGKEWDTTQRKVGQLVLDTFLDEDMGAKLGQWPRTERDSDAKCRVYEASTGEGCWDYHVARILKENKRDSGHWSRDLHDRLAALRKSGKVPPRVEFHCFKPADVRACSGCHAVSYCDAACQSANWTAVHSKECKLLRKVTEQGHPGIPTPVRAVIQALVKPGIGAALENLEGNVESWRKSDKWADMEMMAMGATAFTGQGTGQEELQKTLALLCKIQTNAFHRYDADLGQVGIFLEPKLAMANHSCIPNAMVQFVGRKAILRAEKLIKVDEEIEISYTDYTFPRSKRKQALAPYFFDCQCLRCEKDLNVYQVCAGSPIIDMNRHSLVADVGKLGQHPAATDSNKASTATNCSEELSDLIDEKDPTLSPEDRRRVLRARYQRCKGLTTEKLWAVSPLPQLLTEVSILYIEESNFIYALTTACFVATSSDPYRHVLPYHPIRIKGLLLVAKLLANTAADIASLGNSQAVASKGDINQRALQTLQDIDQVSLCQMLLIMILGSVPKDYVQEWEVSATAQQMLDEINELPGRDQELSLINAWKENPEGEQARAFFEYAVVKQVDSLANLGLEILEMDFGY
;
A
#
# COMPACT_ATOMS: atom_id res chain seq x y z
N MET A 1 -12.85 37.90 -53.53
CA MET A 1 -11.78 38.82 -53.08
C MET A 1 -11.76 38.82 -51.56
N ALA A 2 -10.60 38.66 -50.92
CA ALA A 2 -10.34 39.10 -49.53
C ALA A 2 -9.93 40.60 -49.55
N PRO A 3 -9.87 41.43 -48.46
CA PRO A 3 -9.39 41.17 -47.07
C PRO A 3 -10.29 41.79 -45.95
N SER A 4 -9.87 42.04 -44.69
CA SER A 4 -9.36 41.13 -43.64
C SER A 4 -9.37 41.81 -42.23
N ARG A 5 -9.17 41.02 -41.14
CA ARG A 5 -8.61 41.39 -39.81
C ARG A 5 -9.30 42.42 -38.85
N ALA A 6 -9.75 41.88 -37.69
CA ALA A 6 -9.13 42.04 -36.34
C ALA A 6 -9.80 42.87 -35.19
N LYS A 7 -9.88 42.21 -34.01
CA LYS A 7 -9.83 42.69 -32.59
C LYS A 7 -10.89 43.69 -32.07
N SER A 8 -11.68 43.28 -31.06
CA SER A 8 -11.32 43.42 -29.63
C SER A 8 -12.40 42.84 -28.70
N LEU A 9 -11.98 42.20 -27.61
CA LEU A 9 -12.82 41.82 -26.46
C LEU A 9 -12.86 42.99 -25.44
N SER A 10 -13.72 42.87 -24.42
CA SER A 10 -13.83 43.74 -23.22
C SER A 10 -14.67 45.03 -23.33
N LEU A 11 -16.00 44.91 -23.24
CA LEU A 11 -16.88 45.86 -22.50
C LEU A 11 -18.31 45.33 -22.24
N MET A 12 -18.46 44.19 -21.56
CA MET A 12 -19.77 43.66 -21.12
C MET A 12 -19.70 43.13 -19.67
N ILE A 13 -19.22 43.99 -18.78
CA ILE A 13 -19.43 43.89 -17.32
C ILE A 13 -20.22 45.15 -16.94
N ALA A 14 -21.18 45.00 -16.02
CA ALA A 14 -22.09 46.03 -15.50
C ALA A 14 -23.26 46.48 -16.41
N LEU A 15 -24.28 45.62 -16.62
CA LEU A 15 -25.68 46.07 -16.77
C LEU A 15 -26.78 45.00 -16.51
N VAL A 16 -26.64 44.11 -15.51
CA VAL A 16 -27.69 43.09 -15.17
C VAL A 16 -28.10 43.13 -13.68
N LEU A 17 -27.63 44.12 -12.92
CA LEU A 17 -28.09 44.40 -11.55
C LEU A 17 -29.05 45.59 -11.57
N GLY A 18 -30.35 45.29 -11.54
CA GLY A 18 -31.41 46.29 -11.38
C GLY A 18 -32.69 45.94 -12.15
N ILE A 19 -33.85 46.20 -11.52
CA ILE A 19 -35.20 46.12 -12.10
C ILE A 19 -35.77 44.69 -12.28
N VAL A 20 -35.97 43.97 -11.17
CA VAL A 20 -37.26 43.27 -10.88
C VAL A 20 -37.52 43.33 -9.38
N LEU A 21 -38.17 44.40 -8.93
CA LEU A 21 -38.71 44.54 -7.56
C LEU A 21 -39.99 45.39 -7.66
N CYS A 22 -40.99 45.06 -6.82
CA CYS A 22 -42.43 45.31 -7.07
C CYS A 22 -42.97 44.39 -8.20
N ILE A 23 -44.18 43.82 -8.10
CA ILE A 23 -45.42 44.44 -7.61
C ILE A 23 -46.41 43.42 -6.96
N PHE A 24 -47.22 43.92 -6.00
CA PHE A 24 -48.44 43.32 -5.37
C PHE A 24 -48.23 42.08 -4.48
N ALA A 25 -48.54 42.00 -3.16
CA ALA A 25 -49.37 42.75 -2.19
C ALA A 25 -50.83 42.26 -1.97
N SER A 26 -51.00 41.33 -1.01
CA SER A 26 -52.15 41.16 -0.07
C SER A 26 -53.52 40.68 -0.65
N PRO A 27 -54.46 40.13 0.17
CA PRO A 27 -54.53 40.14 1.64
C PRO A 27 -54.75 38.78 2.35
N THR A 28 -54.57 38.81 3.68
CA THR A 28 -55.02 37.79 4.63
C THR A 28 -56.53 37.90 4.91
N ILE A 29 -57.19 36.76 5.15
CA ILE A 29 -58.51 36.70 5.81
C ILE A 29 -58.30 35.97 7.14
N ALA A 30 -58.71 36.59 8.24
CA ALA A 30 -58.70 35.99 9.56
C ALA A 30 -60.06 35.34 9.86
N SER A 31 -60.03 34.11 10.39
CA SER A 31 -61.18 33.48 11.04
C SER A 31 -60.85 33.27 12.52
N ALA A 32 -61.62 33.93 13.38
CA ALA A 32 -61.57 33.77 14.84
C ALA A 32 -62.35 32.50 15.27
N PRO A 33 -62.18 32.01 16.51
CA PRO A 33 -62.38 30.59 16.81
C PRO A 33 -63.83 30.20 17.11
N ASP A 34 -64.20 28.98 16.72
CA ASP A 34 -65.32 28.26 17.34
C ASP A 34 -64.87 27.63 18.66
N SER A 35 -65.78 27.58 19.62
CA SER A 35 -65.47 27.37 21.02
C SER A 35 -65.94 26.03 21.58
N GLN A 36 -65.08 25.44 22.43
CA GLN A 36 -65.36 24.42 23.45
C GLN A 36 -65.60 22.96 23.03
N SER A 37 -64.67 22.10 23.45
CA SER A 37 -65.00 21.11 24.49
C SER A 37 -63.80 20.74 25.37
N SER A 38 -63.90 21.05 26.66
CA SER A 38 -63.18 20.44 27.78
C SER A 38 -64.22 20.30 28.91
N PRO A 39 -64.10 19.36 29.88
CA PRO A 39 -62.85 18.72 30.34
C PRO A 39 -62.93 17.18 30.52
N GLU A 40 -61.81 16.53 30.83
CA GLU A 40 -61.59 15.82 32.12
C GLU A 40 -60.19 15.20 32.22
N ALA A 41 -59.76 14.94 33.47
CA ALA A 41 -58.47 14.43 33.95
C ALA A 41 -57.36 15.47 34.23
N ASP A 42 -56.75 15.37 35.42
CA ASP A 42 -55.74 16.27 35.96
C ASP A 42 -54.51 16.39 35.04
N VAL A 43 -54.31 17.57 34.45
CA VAL A 43 -53.07 17.95 33.80
C VAL A 43 -52.31 18.87 34.75
N GLU A 44 -51.31 18.31 35.44
CA GLU A 44 -50.40 19.08 36.28
C GLU A 44 -49.71 20.15 35.42
N LEU A 45 -49.78 21.43 35.81
CA LEU A 45 -49.21 22.55 35.05
C LEU A 45 -47.91 23.02 35.70
N ILE A 46 -46.91 23.31 34.86
CA ILE A 46 -45.69 24.02 35.25
C ILE A 46 -45.91 25.51 34.94
N CYS A 47 -45.68 26.38 35.93
CA CYS A 47 -45.81 27.83 35.82
C CYS A 47 -44.54 28.50 36.39
N HIS A 48 -43.85 29.28 35.56
CA HIS A 48 -42.64 30.03 35.98
C HIS A 48 -42.92 31.48 36.38
N THR A 49 -44.16 31.95 36.19
CA THR A 49 -44.61 33.31 36.51
C THR A 49 -46.03 33.27 37.08
N ASP A 50 -46.46 34.35 37.73
CA ASP A 50 -47.85 34.51 38.22
C ASP A 50 -48.88 34.73 37.09
N ASN A 51 -48.45 34.72 35.83
CA ASN A 51 -49.31 34.91 34.66
C ASN A 51 -49.77 33.55 34.11
N PRO A 52 -51.09 33.23 34.16
CA PRO A 52 -51.60 31.90 33.76
C PRO A 52 -51.35 31.53 32.29
N LYS A 53 -50.94 32.48 31.45
CA LYS A 53 -50.62 32.24 30.03
C LYS A 53 -49.22 31.72 29.77
N ASP A 54 -48.32 31.83 30.75
CA ASP A 54 -46.94 31.34 30.65
C ASP A 54 -46.79 29.93 31.24
N CYS A 55 -47.91 29.36 31.72
CA CYS A 55 -48.00 27.99 32.22
C CYS A 55 -48.19 26.98 31.07
N TYR A 56 -47.56 25.81 31.19
CA TYR A 56 -47.70 24.72 30.23
C TYR A 56 -47.89 23.36 30.93
N PRO A 57 -48.52 22.37 30.26
CA PRO A 57 -48.65 21.00 30.76
C PRO A 57 -47.31 20.39 31.15
N LYS A 58 -47.20 19.79 32.35
CA LYS A 58 -46.02 19.05 32.80
C LYS A 58 -45.65 17.91 31.87
N VAL A 59 -46.65 17.19 31.36
CA VAL A 59 -46.49 16.21 30.28
C VAL A 59 -46.84 16.89 28.96
N PHE A 60 -45.91 16.87 28.00
CA PHE A 60 -46.05 17.48 26.69
C PHE A 60 -47.25 16.92 25.92
N GLN A 61 -48.08 17.80 25.36
CA GLN A 61 -49.28 17.44 24.60
C GLN A 61 -48.99 17.57 23.09
N PRO A 62 -48.76 16.46 22.39
CA PRO A 62 -48.29 16.49 21.00
C PRO A 62 -49.42 16.80 20.01
N THR A 63 -49.08 17.49 18.93
CA THR A 63 -49.95 17.79 17.76
C THR A 63 -49.28 17.35 16.46
N ASP A 64 -49.98 17.44 15.34
CA ASP A 64 -49.42 17.15 14.01
C ASP A 64 -48.42 18.22 13.49
N GLU A 65 -48.34 19.37 14.17
CA GLU A 65 -47.32 20.41 13.96
C GLU A 65 -46.29 20.43 15.10
N PHE A 66 -45.06 20.88 14.80
CA PHE A 66 -43.96 21.02 15.75
C PHE A 66 -44.20 22.15 16.75
N GLN A 67 -44.34 21.81 18.03
CA GLN A 67 -44.38 22.76 19.14
C GLN A 67 -43.05 22.77 19.90
N VAL A 68 -42.69 23.91 20.50
CA VAL A 68 -41.50 24.01 21.36
C VAL A 68 -41.67 23.15 22.61
N VAL A 69 -40.66 22.36 22.94
CA VAL A 69 -40.56 21.59 24.17
C VAL A 69 -39.79 22.42 25.20
N HIS A 70 -40.32 22.51 26.42
CA HIS A 70 -39.64 23.15 27.53
C HIS A 70 -38.75 22.16 28.30
N ASP A 71 -37.64 22.63 28.85
CA ASP A 71 -36.57 21.76 29.40
C ASP A 71 -37.00 20.94 30.63
N ASP A 72 -38.06 21.37 31.32
CA ASP A 72 -38.68 20.73 32.48
C ASP A 72 -39.98 19.97 32.15
N GLN A 73 -40.27 19.78 30.86
CA GLN A 73 -41.48 19.12 30.37
C GLN A 73 -41.25 17.64 30.04
N GLU A 74 -42.07 16.76 30.59
CA GLU A 74 -42.01 15.31 30.38
C GLU A 74 -42.55 14.95 28.98
N LEU A 75 -41.76 14.25 28.16
CA LEU A 75 -42.14 13.88 26.78
C LEU A 75 -42.73 12.45 26.72
N PRO A 76 -43.96 12.27 26.17
CA PRO A 76 -44.47 10.95 25.81
C PRO A 76 -43.56 10.20 24.82
N HIS A 77 -43.51 8.87 24.93
CA HIS A 77 -42.78 8.03 23.98
C HIS A 77 -43.45 8.02 22.59
N GLY A 78 -42.64 7.95 21.53
CA GLY A 78 -43.12 7.84 20.15
C GLY A 78 -43.40 9.17 19.45
N LEU A 79 -42.78 10.28 19.88
CA LEU A 79 -42.88 11.59 19.23
C LEU A 79 -41.72 11.85 18.26
N HIS A 80 -41.99 12.61 17.21
CA HIS A 80 -40.96 13.16 16.33
C HIS A 80 -40.39 14.41 16.99
N VAL A 81 -39.15 14.35 17.46
CA VAL A 81 -38.46 15.45 18.17
C VAL A 81 -37.28 15.95 17.33
N ARG A 82 -37.12 17.28 17.23
CA ARG A 82 -36.02 17.93 16.49
C ARG A 82 -35.40 19.07 17.30
N LEU A 83 -34.17 19.46 16.95
CA LEU A 83 -33.57 20.72 17.36
C LEU A 83 -33.68 21.71 16.19
N ASN A 84 -34.31 22.87 16.42
CA ASN A 84 -34.43 23.90 15.40
C ASN A 84 -33.13 24.70 15.33
N MET A 85 -32.30 24.39 14.32
CA MET A 85 -30.96 24.97 14.12
C MET A 85 -30.97 26.50 13.94
N SER A 86 -32.11 27.12 13.64
CA SER A 86 -32.22 28.57 13.49
C SER A 86 -32.40 29.33 14.81
N ASN A 87 -32.92 28.68 15.85
CA ASN A 87 -33.24 29.31 17.14
C ASN A 87 -32.68 28.55 18.36
N GLY A 88 -32.07 27.38 18.15
CA GLY A 88 -31.46 26.54 19.20
C GLY A 88 -32.47 25.81 20.10
N LYS A 89 -33.77 25.85 19.81
CA LYS A 89 -34.82 25.27 20.66
C LYS A 89 -35.21 23.87 20.23
N LYS A 90 -35.58 23.04 21.21
CA LYS A 90 -36.13 21.70 21.01
C LYS A 90 -37.61 21.81 20.65
N GLU A 91 -38.04 21.06 19.64
CA GLU A 91 -39.43 21.03 19.16
C GLU A 91 -39.90 19.58 18.98
N ALA A 92 -41.17 19.28 19.23
CA ALA A 92 -41.73 17.94 19.09
C ALA A 92 -43.14 17.94 18.48
N LYS A 93 -43.50 16.82 17.82
CA LYS A 93 -44.82 16.56 17.25
C LYS A 93 -45.20 15.07 17.25
N ILE A 94 -46.44 14.74 16.91
CA ILE A 94 -46.91 13.37 16.70
C ILE A 94 -46.08 12.73 15.58
N ASN A 95 -45.57 11.52 15.82
CA ASN A 95 -44.81 10.77 14.82
C ASN A 95 -45.78 10.05 13.87
N VAL A 96 -45.94 10.57 12.66
CA VAL A 96 -46.71 9.93 11.59
C VAL A 96 -45.74 9.14 10.69
N PRO A 97 -45.86 7.80 10.61
CA PRO A 97 -45.06 7.03 9.65
C PRO A 97 -45.30 7.50 8.21
N ASP A 98 -44.25 7.50 7.40
CA ASP A 98 -44.25 7.85 5.97
C ASP A 98 -44.51 9.34 5.60
N GLU A 99 -44.43 10.28 6.54
CA GLU A 99 -44.47 11.71 6.21
C GLU A 99 -43.12 12.18 5.61
N GLY A 100 -43.05 12.25 4.28
CA GLY A 100 -41.86 12.66 3.53
C GLY A 100 -41.44 14.11 3.81
N ASN A 101 -40.18 14.31 4.20
CA ASN A 101 -39.65 15.63 4.54
C ASN A 101 -39.44 16.51 3.29
N SER A 102 -40.40 17.37 2.99
CA SER A 102 -40.40 18.30 1.85
C SER A 102 -39.26 19.33 1.87
N ALA A 103 -38.54 19.49 2.98
CA ALA A 103 -37.34 20.33 3.06
C ALA A 103 -36.05 19.67 2.50
N LEU A 104 -36.11 18.40 2.05
CA LEU A 104 -34.95 17.64 1.54
C LEU A 104 -34.94 17.43 0.01
N GLU A 105 -35.92 17.96 -0.74
CA GLU A 105 -35.82 17.96 -2.21
C GLU A 105 -34.73 18.94 -2.69
N GLY A 106 -33.58 18.40 -3.10
CA GLY A 106 -32.55 19.13 -3.86
C GLY A 106 -31.18 19.32 -3.20
N LEU A 107 -30.90 18.69 -2.05
CA LEU A 107 -29.57 18.71 -1.43
C LEU A 107 -28.78 17.43 -1.75
N PRO A 108 -27.47 17.51 -2.05
CA PRO A 108 -26.61 16.33 -2.23
C PRO A 108 -26.35 15.70 -0.86
N VAL A 109 -26.50 14.38 -0.77
CA VAL A 109 -26.39 13.63 0.49
C VAL A 109 -25.16 12.72 0.44
N ASP A 110 -24.06 13.17 1.03
CA ASP A 110 -22.97 12.27 1.46
C ASP A 110 -23.37 11.64 2.80
N GLN A 111 -23.29 10.30 2.90
CA GLN A 111 -23.67 9.57 4.10
C GLN A 111 -22.53 9.53 5.13
N ALA A 112 -22.46 10.57 5.97
CA ALA A 112 -21.68 10.49 7.21
C ALA A 112 -22.51 9.78 8.30
N VAL A 113 -22.23 8.50 8.55
CA VAL A 113 -22.83 7.75 9.66
C VAL A 113 -22.20 8.22 10.97
N VAL A 114 -22.92 9.06 11.72
CA VAL A 114 -22.59 9.40 13.11
C VAL A 114 -23.24 8.36 14.02
N VAL A 115 -22.43 7.46 14.58
CA VAL A 115 -22.84 6.60 15.69
C VAL A 115 -22.89 7.47 16.95
N VAL A 116 -24.01 7.42 17.68
CA VAL A 116 -24.13 8.01 19.04
C VAL A 116 -24.52 6.89 20.00
N ASP A 117 -23.87 6.91 21.17
CA ASP A 117 -23.82 5.82 22.14
C ASP A 117 -25.20 5.28 22.56
N GLN A 118 -25.33 3.94 22.50
CA GLN A 118 -26.17 3.24 23.46
C GLN A 118 -25.32 2.94 24.70
N GLN A 119 -25.70 3.50 25.83
CA GLN A 119 -25.19 3.06 27.13
C GLN A 119 -25.74 1.65 27.46
N GLN A 120 -25.06 0.63 26.94
CA GLN A 120 -24.96 -0.64 27.66
C GLN A 120 -23.74 -0.56 28.57
N GLU A 121 -23.92 -0.87 29.86
CA GLU A 121 -22.79 -1.15 30.74
C GLU A 121 -22.12 -2.43 30.24
N ASP A 122 -21.00 -2.28 29.53
CA ASP A 122 -20.15 -3.42 29.16
C ASP A 122 -19.75 -4.15 30.45
N PRO A 123 -20.00 -5.48 30.55
CA PRO A 123 -19.68 -6.22 31.76
C PRO A 123 -18.17 -6.18 31.99
N GLN A 124 -17.73 -5.61 33.12
CA GLN A 124 -16.31 -5.45 33.45
C GLN A 124 -15.57 -6.79 33.32
N ILE A 125 -14.80 -6.92 32.23
CA ILE A 125 -13.98 -8.09 31.97
C ILE A 125 -12.87 -8.16 33.04
N PRO A 126 -12.78 -9.24 33.84
CA PRO A 126 -11.79 -9.32 34.91
C PRO A 126 -10.35 -9.23 34.40
N LYS A 127 -9.47 -8.55 35.15
CA LYS A 127 -8.03 -8.51 34.83
C LYS A 127 -7.46 -9.93 34.77
N GLY A 128 -6.97 -10.32 33.60
CA GLY A 128 -6.49 -11.67 33.31
C GLY A 128 -7.41 -12.52 32.43
N ALA A 129 -8.53 -11.98 31.95
CA ALA A 129 -9.30 -12.62 30.88
C ALA A 129 -8.47 -12.73 29.58
N PRO A 130 -8.59 -13.82 28.81
CA PRO A 130 -7.93 -13.95 27.52
C PRO A 130 -8.45 -12.92 26.52
N ALA A 131 -7.61 -12.56 25.54
CA ALA A 131 -8.00 -11.65 24.46
C ALA A 131 -9.23 -12.17 23.72
N TYR A 132 -10.17 -11.28 23.43
CA TYR A 132 -11.37 -11.61 22.67
C TYR A 132 -11.01 -11.81 21.19
N GLU A 133 -10.90 -13.07 20.77
CA GLU A 133 -10.86 -13.40 19.34
C GLU A 133 -12.25 -13.09 18.74
N PRO A 134 -12.37 -12.21 17.73
CA PRO A 134 -13.66 -11.85 17.13
C PRO A 134 -14.32 -13.04 16.39
N ILE A 135 -13.55 -14.08 16.10
CA ILE A 135 -14.04 -15.40 15.73
C ILE A 135 -14.13 -16.23 17.01
N GLY A 136 -15.28 -16.19 17.68
CA GLY A 136 -15.51 -17.04 18.86
C GLY A 136 -15.30 -18.51 18.52
N LYS A 137 -14.82 -19.30 19.49
CA LYS A 137 -14.49 -20.73 19.30
C LYS A 137 -15.60 -21.47 18.54
N ILE A 138 -15.30 -21.85 17.31
CA ILE A 138 -16.20 -22.63 16.46
C ILE A 138 -16.46 -23.96 17.17
N LYS A 139 -17.70 -24.17 17.59
CA LYS A 139 -18.11 -25.36 18.34
C LYS A 139 -18.29 -26.52 17.38
N GLU A 140 -17.85 -27.69 17.80
CA GLU A 140 -18.21 -28.94 17.15
C GLU A 140 -19.72 -29.19 17.31
N PRO A 141 -20.45 -29.62 16.26
CA PRO A 141 -21.88 -29.89 16.34
C PRO A 141 -22.22 -30.99 17.37
N GLU A 142 -23.17 -30.70 18.26
CA GLU A 142 -23.63 -31.66 19.27
C GLU A 142 -24.74 -32.57 18.69
N GLY A 143 -24.41 -33.84 18.42
CA GLY A 143 -25.34 -34.85 17.92
C GLY A 143 -24.67 -36.22 17.70
N GLU A 144 -25.45 -37.29 17.63
CA GLU A 144 -24.91 -38.66 17.45
C GLU A 144 -24.09 -38.81 16.15
N ASP A 145 -23.08 -39.69 16.18
CA ASP A 145 -22.01 -39.92 15.17
C ASP A 145 -22.46 -40.21 13.71
N PHE A 146 -23.75 -40.12 13.40
CA PHE A 146 -24.32 -40.46 12.10
C PHE A 146 -24.22 -39.34 11.07
N VAL A 147 -24.34 -38.07 11.46
CA VAL A 147 -24.45 -36.93 10.52
C VAL A 147 -23.09 -36.62 9.87
N GLY A 148 -22.01 -36.49 10.64
CA GLY A 148 -20.68 -36.17 10.12
C GLY A 148 -19.94 -37.34 9.44
N LYS A 149 -20.50 -38.55 9.48
CA LYS A 149 -19.82 -39.77 9.00
C LYS A 149 -19.50 -39.75 7.49
N PRO A 150 -20.39 -39.30 6.58
CA PRO A 150 -20.05 -39.16 5.15
C PRO A 150 -18.91 -38.15 4.93
N PHE A 151 -18.98 -36.98 5.56
CA PHE A 151 -17.96 -35.92 5.48
C PHE A 151 -16.56 -36.42 5.92
N PHE A 152 -16.44 -37.05 7.09
CA PHE A 152 -15.15 -37.59 7.54
C PHE A 152 -14.69 -38.81 6.72
N THR A 153 -15.62 -39.55 6.10
CA THR A 153 -15.28 -40.60 5.12
C THR A 153 -14.63 -40.00 3.88
N ALA A 154 -15.22 -38.96 3.30
CA ALA A 154 -14.64 -38.21 2.18
C ALA A 154 -13.28 -37.59 2.52
N MET A 155 -13.14 -36.94 3.69
CA MET A 155 -11.85 -36.43 4.15
C MET A 155 -10.79 -37.54 4.20
N LYS A 156 -11.13 -38.74 4.68
CA LYS A 156 -10.20 -39.86 4.76
C LYS A 156 -9.78 -40.37 3.37
N MET A 157 -10.72 -40.51 2.44
CA MET A 157 -10.44 -40.94 1.06
C MET A 157 -9.55 -39.94 0.32
N LEU A 158 -9.86 -38.64 0.43
CA LEU A 158 -9.05 -37.56 -0.15
C LEU A 158 -7.62 -37.52 0.42
N LYS A 159 -7.45 -37.69 1.76
CA LYS A 159 -6.12 -37.80 2.39
C LYS A 159 -5.33 -39.03 1.95
N ALA A 160 -6.01 -40.14 1.65
CA ALA A 160 -5.38 -41.36 1.14
C ALA A 160 -4.96 -41.25 -0.35
N GLY A 161 -5.32 -40.17 -1.03
CA GLY A 161 -5.08 -39.99 -2.46
C GLY A 161 -6.02 -40.85 -3.34
N GLU A 162 -7.17 -41.25 -2.81
CA GLU A 162 -8.17 -42.01 -3.55
C GLU A 162 -8.83 -41.11 -4.60
N THR A 163 -8.38 -41.22 -5.85
CA THR A 163 -8.90 -40.47 -7.01
C THR A 163 -9.67 -41.36 -8.00
N GLY A 164 -9.94 -42.60 -7.64
CA GLY A 164 -10.47 -43.63 -8.55
C GLY A 164 -11.89 -43.39 -9.05
N GLU A 165 -12.22 -44.02 -10.18
CA GLU A 165 -13.60 -44.13 -10.68
C GLU A 165 -14.39 -45.08 -9.77
N GLY A 166 -15.39 -44.56 -9.05
CA GLY A 166 -16.13 -45.36 -8.08
C GLY A 166 -17.18 -44.56 -7.35
N LYS A 167 -18.40 -45.10 -7.33
CA LYS A 167 -19.58 -44.50 -6.71
C LYS A 167 -19.37 -44.13 -5.24
N GLU A 168 -18.57 -44.91 -4.51
CA GLU A 168 -18.30 -44.67 -3.08
C GLU A 168 -17.62 -43.32 -2.80
N LEU A 169 -16.78 -42.82 -3.72
CA LEU A 169 -16.18 -41.49 -3.60
C LEU A 169 -17.18 -40.39 -3.97
N ASP A 170 -18.05 -40.65 -4.95
CA ASP A 170 -19.07 -39.68 -5.40
C ASP A 170 -20.14 -39.48 -4.31
N ASP A 171 -20.64 -40.57 -3.73
CA ASP A 171 -21.56 -40.59 -2.58
C ASP A 171 -20.93 -39.90 -1.35
N ALA A 172 -19.61 -40.04 -1.15
CA ALA A 172 -18.89 -39.40 -0.04
C ALA A 172 -18.70 -37.89 -0.27
N LEU A 173 -18.38 -37.46 -1.50
CA LEU A 173 -18.25 -36.05 -1.87
C LEU A 173 -19.59 -35.31 -1.77
N GLU A 174 -20.71 -35.94 -2.12
CA GLU A 174 -22.06 -35.38 -1.91
C GLU A 174 -22.30 -35.07 -0.42
N GLY A 175 -22.02 -36.02 0.47
CA GLY A 175 -22.11 -35.80 1.93
C GLY A 175 -21.05 -34.82 2.50
N MET A 176 -19.97 -34.54 1.77
CA MET A 176 -19.05 -33.46 2.11
C MET A 176 -19.59 -32.10 1.67
N GLU A 177 -20.18 -32.00 0.47
CA GLU A 177 -20.80 -30.78 -0.05
C GLU A 177 -21.96 -30.33 0.85
N GLU A 178 -22.83 -31.26 1.24
CA GLU A 178 -23.96 -31.00 2.15
C GLU A 178 -23.54 -30.34 3.47
N LEU A 179 -22.40 -30.74 4.05
CA LEU A 179 -21.93 -30.21 5.33
C LEU A 179 -20.96 -29.03 5.22
N SER A 180 -20.32 -28.80 4.07
CA SER A 180 -19.28 -27.78 3.92
C SER A 180 -19.76 -26.32 4.08
N HIS A 181 -21.07 -26.08 4.07
CA HIS A 181 -21.65 -24.75 4.33
C HIS A 181 -21.71 -24.40 5.83
N ASP A 182 -21.55 -25.38 6.71
CA ASP A 182 -21.42 -25.16 8.15
C ASP A 182 -20.01 -24.66 8.49
N ILE A 183 -19.92 -23.76 9.47
CA ILE A 183 -18.67 -23.07 9.82
C ILE A 183 -17.60 -24.02 10.40
N TYR A 184 -18.00 -25.09 11.12
CA TYR A 184 -17.09 -26.11 11.65
C TYR A 184 -16.60 -27.03 10.54
N TYR A 185 -17.51 -27.63 9.77
CA TYR A 185 -17.13 -28.55 8.70
C TYR A 185 -16.35 -27.84 7.58
N GLY A 186 -16.74 -26.62 7.19
CA GLY A 186 -15.98 -25.78 6.27
C GLY A 186 -14.55 -25.51 6.76
N LEU A 187 -14.38 -25.19 8.05
CA LEU A 187 -13.03 -25.06 8.64
C LEU A 187 -12.26 -26.39 8.55
N LYS A 188 -12.88 -27.53 8.89
CA LYS A 188 -12.23 -28.86 8.82
C LYS A 188 -11.77 -29.24 7.42
N VAL A 189 -12.50 -28.85 6.35
CA VAL A 189 -12.02 -29.00 4.97
C VAL A 189 -10.72 -28.23 4.75
N THR A 190 -10.63 -27.00 5.28
CA THR A 190 -9.48 -26.10 5.05
C THR A 190 -8.28 -26.31 5.97
N GLU A 191 -8.46 -26.90 7.16
CA GLU A 191 -7.33 -27.21 8.07
C GLU A 191 -6.35 -28.24 7.49
N ASP A 192 -6.79 -29.11 6.56
CA ASP A 192 -6.00 -30.21 6.05
C ASP A 192 -5.45 -29.97 4.63
N ALA A 193 -4.13 -29.81 4.54
CA ALA A 193 -3.40 -29.56 3.30
C ALA A 193 -3.63 -30.61 2.21
N ALA A 194 -3.81 -31.90 2.57
CA ALA A 194 -4.00 -32.97 1.60
C ALA A 194 -5.42 -32.96 1.02
N VAL A 195 -6.43 -32.71 1.87
CA VAL A 195 -7.81 -32.50 1.43
C VAL A 195 -7.92 -31.27 0.53
N LEU A 196 -7.35 -30.12 0.95
CA LEU A 196 -7.32 -28.91 0.12
C LEU A 196 -6.66 -29.18 -1.23
N LYS A 197 -5.46 -29.76 -1.25
CA LYS A 197 -4.76 -30.10 -2.50
C LYS A 197 -5.62 -30.99 -3.40
N ALA A 198 -6.26 -32.02 -2.86
CA ALA A 198 -7.10 -32.94 -3.62
C ALA A 198 -8.32 -32.22 -4.23
N LEU A 199 -9.04 -31.42 -3.46
CA LEU A 199 -10.19 -30.65 -3.94
C LEU A 199 -9.79 -29.59 -4.97
N PHE A 200 -8.69 -28.86 -4.75
CA PHE A 200 -8.20 -27.88 -5.71
C PHE A 200 -7.76 -28.51 -7.03
N CYS A 201 -7.05 -29.64 -6.98
CA CYS A 201 -6.69 -30.38 -8.19
C CYS A 201 -7.92 -30.95 -8.89
N MET A 202 -8.91 -31.46 -8.16
CA MET A 202 -10.17 -31.97 -8.71
C MET A 202 -11.03 -30.86 -9.34
N MET A 203 -11.04 -29.66 -8.77
CA MET A 203 -11.67 -28.46 -9.35
C MET A 203 -10.96 -27.98 -10.62
N ALA A 204 -9.63 -28.10 -10.68
CA ALA A 204 -8.83 -27.68 -11.82
C ALA A 204 -8.81 -28.74 -12.95
N ASP A 205 -9.05 -30.01 -12.63
CA ASP A 205 -9.23 -31.07 -13.62
C ASP A 205 -10.51 -30.85 -14.43
N SER A 206 -10.46 -31.22 -15.71
CA SER A 206 -11.54 -31.00 -16.67
C SER A 206 -11.78 -32.23 -17.57
N ASP A 207 -11.03 -33.32 -17.38
CA ASP A 207 -10.82 -34.35 -18.42
C ASP A 207 -11.71 -35.61 -18.27
N VAL A 208 -12.71 -35.61 -17.37
CA VAL A 208 -13.58 -36.78 -17.14
C VAL A 208 -14.98 -36.58 -17.74
N ALA A 209 -15.36 -37.46 -18.67
CA ALA A 209 -16.69 -37.47 -19.28
C ALA A 209 -17.72 -38.16 -18.37
N TYR A 210 -18.48 -37.37 -17.61
CA TYR A 210 -19.54 -37.88 -16.72
C TYR A 210 -20.81 -38.30 -17.48
N PRO A 211 -21.49 -39.39 -17.06
CA PRO A 211 -22.87 -39.68 -17.46
C PRO A 211 -23.80 -38.52 -17.07
N ALA A 212 -24.88 -38.32 -17.84
CA ALA A 212 -25.79 -37.17 -17.67
C ALA A 212 -26.51 -37.09 -16.32
N ASP A 213 -26.51 -38.18 -15.53
CA ASP A 213 -27.23 -38.33 -14.27
C ASP A 213 -26.34 -38.16 -13.02
N ILE A 214 -25.05 -37.81 -13.17
CA ILE A 214 -24.10 -37.64 -12.05
C ILE A 214 -23.47 -36.24 -12.11
N THR A 215 -23.38 -35.55 -10.96
CA THR A 215 -22.70 -34.25 -10.85
C THR A 215 -21.20 -34.41 -11.12
N PRO A 216 -20.60 -33.62 -12.04
CA PRO A 216 -19.16 -33.67 -12.28
C PRO A 216 -18.33 -33.40 -11.01
N ARG A 217 -17.24 -34.14 -10.81
CA ARG A 217 -16.40 -33.96 -9.61
C ARG A 217 -15.74 -32.58 -9.53
N ASP A 218 -15.45 -31.95 -10.67
CA ASP A 218 -14.91 -30.59 -10.71
C ASP A 218 -15.94 -29.53 -10.29
N HIS A 219 -17.24 -29.81 -10.50
CA HIS A 219 -18.36 -29.07 -9.95
C HIS A 219 -18.46 -29.26 -8.44
N GLN A 220 -18.49 -30.52 -7.97
CA GLN A 220 -18.61 -30.84 -6.53
C GLN A 220 -17.44 -30.27 -5.73
N ALA A 221 -16.20 -30.44 -6.19
CA ALA A 221 -15.02 -29.88 -5.53
C ALA A 221 -15.07 -28.34 -5.46
N ALA A 222 -15.54 -27.67 -6.52
CA ALA A 222 -15.75 -26.23 -6.51
C ALA A 222 -16.89 -25.78 -5.59
N ALA A 223 -17.96 -26.58 -5.47
CA ALA A 223 -19.07 -26.33 -4.57
C ALA A 223 -18.64 -26.49 -3.10
N ILE A 224 -17.92 -27.57 -2.77
CA ILE A 224 -17.29 -27.82 -1.45
C ILE A 224 -16.38 -26.65 -1.05
N LEU A 225 -15.42 -26.27 -1.91
CA LEU A 225 -14.51 -25.15 -1.65
C LEU A 225 -15.25 -23.81 -1.53
N GLY A 226 -16.26 -23.57 -2.38
CA GLY A 226 -17.09 -22.37 -2.33
C GLY A 226 -17.91 -22.27 -1.05
N ALA A 227 -18.51 -23.37 -0.61
CA ALA A 227 -19.30 -23.45 0.62
C ALA A 227 -18.41 -23.29 1.86
N ALA A 228 -17.27 -24.00 1.91
CA ALA A 228 -16.33 -23.94 3.03
C ALA A 228 -15.77 -22.53 3.29
N LEU A 229 -15.63 -21.70 2.24
CA LEU A 229 -15.16 -20.32 2.32
C LEU A 229 -16.29 -19.28 2.47
N GLN A 230 -17.55 -19.65 2.25
CA GLN A 230 -18.66 -18.71 2.26
C GLN A 230 -18.94 -18.22 3.68
N ASN A 231 -18.63 -16.95 3.92
CA ASN A 231 -18.77 -16.28 5.23
C ASN A 231 -17.97 -16.94 6.36
N ASN A 232 -16.93 -17.71 6.03
CA ASN A 232 -16.08 -18.43 6.98
C ASN A 232 -14.66 -17.85 6.98
N ALA A 233 -14.44 -16.81 7.79
CA ALA A 233 -13.15 -16.12 7.88
C ALA A 233 -12.03 -17.03 8.43
N ALA A 234 -12.36 -17.99 9.30
CA ALA A 234 -11.40 -18.95 9.83
C ALA A 234 -10.89 -19.89 8.72
N ALA A 235 -11.81 -20.44 7.92
CA ALA A 235 -11.46 -21.28 6.78
C ALA A 235 -10.63 -20.54 5.73
N LEU A 236 -10.96 -19.27 5.44
CA LEU A 236 -10.16 -18.43 4.55
C LEU A 236 -8.76 -18.12 5.12
N LYS A 237 -8.61 -17.94 6.44
CA LYS A 237 -7.30 -17.78 7.10
C LYS A 237 -6.45 -19.05 6.93
N GLU A 238 -7.03 -20.24 7.10
CA GLU A 238 -6.32 -21.52 6.91
C GLU A 238 -5.93 -21.80 5.45
N VAL A 239 -6.79 -21.49 4.48
CA VAL A 239 -6.41 -21.57 3.06
C VAL A 239 -5.29 -20.57 2.72
N THR A 240 -5.40 -19.32 3.19
CA THR A 240 -4.38 -18.29 2.96
C THR A 240 -3.02 -18.71 3.55
N ARG A 241 -3.01 -19.25 4.77
CA ARG A 241 -1.80 -19.76 5.44
C ARG A 241 -1.11 -20.88 4.66
N GLN A 242 -1.87 -21.70 3.95
CA GLN A 242 -1.35 -22.85 3.18
C GLN A 242 -1.11 -22.53 1.70
N TRP A 243 -1.54 -21.35 1.25
CA TRP A 243 -1.57 -20.96 -0.17
C TRP A 243 -0.24 -21.11 -0.91
N PRO A 244 0.94 -20.68 -0.37
CA PRO A 244 2.21 -20.84 -1.07
C PRO A 244 2.56 -22.31 -1.37
N GLY A 245 2.39 -23.19 -0.37
CA GLY A 245 2.64 -24.63 -0.53
C GLY A 245 1.61 -25.32 -1.42
N LEU A 246 0.36 -24.82 -1.47
CA LEU A 246 -0.66 -25.31 -2.39
C LEU A 246 -0.32 -24.96 -3.84
N MET A 247 0.11 -23.72 -4.14
CA MET A 247 0.43 -23.28 -5.51
C MET A 247 1.60 -24.06 -6.13
N GLU A 248 2.59 -24.46 -5.34
CA GLU A 248 3.72 -25.30 -5.77
C GLU A 248 3.36 -26.79 -5.90
N ALA A 249 2.24 -27.25 -5.30
CA ALA A 249 1.89 -28.66 -5.27
C ALA A 249 1.50 -29.20 -6.65
N GLN A 250 2.07 -30.34 -7.05
CA GLN A 250 1.71 -31.01 -8.31
C GLN A 250 0.39 -31.79 -8.21
N CYS A 251 -0.48 -31.64 -9.21
CA CYS A 251 -1.74 -32.38 -9.30
C CYS A 251 -1.53 -33.79 -9.91
N PRO A 252 -2.06 -34.87 -9.28
CA PRO A 252 -1.78 -36.24 -9.71
C PRO A 252 -2.20 -36.59 -11.14
N SER A 253 -3.31 -36.02 -11.63
CA SER A 253 -3.85 -36.33 -12.95
C SER A 253 -3.12 -35.63 -14.10
N THR A 254 -2.73 -34.36 -13.91
CA THR A 254 -2.14 -33.53 -14.97
C THR A 254 -0.61 -33.45 -14.93
N SER A 255 0.03 -33.86 -13.82
CA SER A 255 1.46 -33.64 -13.52
C SER A 255 1.91 -32.16 -13.57
N LYS A 256 0.98 -31.21 -13.67
CA LYS A 256 1.23 -29.77 -13.61
C LYS A 256 1.21 -29.29 -12.16
N SER A 257 1.75 -28.09 -11.92
CA SER A 257 1.50 -27.39 -10.66
C SER A 257 0.02 -27.04 -10.52
N LEU A 258 -0.48 -26.95 -9.29
CA LEU A 258 -1.82 -26.46 -9.04
C LEU A 258 -1.99 -25.04 -9.56
N LYS A 259 -0.96 -24.19 -9.47
CA LYS A 259 -0.94 -22.85 -10.07
C LYS A 259 -1.25 -22.86 -11.57
N GLU A 260 -0.55 -23.67 -12.36
CA GLU A 260 -0.81 -23.81 -13.80
C GLU A 260 -2.20 -24.37 -14.11
N SER A 261 -2.77 -25.16 -13.19
CA SER A 261 -4.06 -25.83 -13.38
C SER A 261 -5.24 -24.93 -12.96
N LEU A 262 -5.09 -24.17 -11.88
CA LEU A 262 -6.12 -23.28 -11.32
C LEU A 262 -6.43 -22.09 -12.25
N TYR A 263 -5.42 -21.59 -12.99
CA TYR A 263 -5.58 -20.51 -13.96
C TYR A 263 -5.87 -21.02 -15.39
N THR A 264 -6.49 -22.19 -15.54
CA THR A 264 -7.01 -22.69 -16.83
C THR A 264 -8.40 -22.12 -17.16
N PRO A 265 -8.80 -22.06 -18.44
CA PRO A 265 -10.06 -21.44 -18.84
C PRO A 265 -11.29 -22.01 -18.15
N LEU A 266 -12.15 -21.14 -17.61
CA LEU A 266 -13.40 -21.55 -16.93
C LEU A 266 -14.48 -22.03 -17.90
N VAL A 267 -14.31 -21.75 -19.20
CA VAL A 267 -15.20 -22.17 -20.28
C VAL A 267 -14.36 -22.90 -21.34
N PRO A 268 -14.62 -24.20 -21.62
CA PRO A 268 -13.83 -24.94 -22.60
C PRO A 268 -14.07 -24.42 -24.03
N ALA A 269 -13.00 -24.26 -24.81
CA ALA A 269 -13.06 -23.71 -26.16
C ALA A 269 -13.83 -24.58 -27.17
N HIS A 270 -14.03 -25.87 -26.85
CA HIS A 270 -14.87 -26.80 -27.60
C HIS A 270 -15.78 -27.53 -26.61
N VAL A 271 -17.10 -27.46 -26.83
CA VAL A 271 -18.09 -28.21 -26.04
C VAL A 271 -18.08 -29.66 -26.51
N PRO A 272 -17.73 -30.65 -25.64
CA PRO A 272 -17.81 -32.06 -26.01
C PRO A 272 -19.26 -32.46 -26.27
N SER A 273 -19.50 -33.35 -27.24
CA SER A 273 -20.86 -33.79 -27.61
C SER A 273 -21.62 -34.54 -26.50
N SER A 274 -20.95 -34.87 -25.39
CA SER A 274 -21.51 -35.48 -24.18
C SER A 274 -21.99 -34.47 -23.14
N LEU A 275 -21.57 -33.20 -23.20
CA LEU A 275 -21.85 -32.18 -22.19
C LEU A 275 -22.90 -31.17 -22.70
N ASN A 276 -23.94 -30.96 -21.90
CA ASN A 276 -24.95 -29.95 -22.20
C ASN A 276 -24.52 -28.56 -21.65
N THR A 277 -25.01 -27.49 -22.29
CA THR A 277 -24.65 -26.09 -21.94
C THR A 277 -25.03 -25.71 -20.50
N LYS A 278 -26.08 -26.33 -19.93
CA LYS A 278 -26.53 -26.06 -18.56
C LYS A 278 -25.54 -26.60 -17.52
N THR A 279 -24.96 -27.79 -17.75
CA THR A 279 -23.91 -28.36 -16.90
C THR A 279 -22.63 -27.53 -16.97
N LEU A 280 -22.22 -27.06 -18.16
CA LEU A 280 -21.07 -26.16 -18.29
C LEU A 280 -21.28 -24.84 -17.54
N ALA A 281 -22.46 -24.22 -17.68
CA ALA A 281 -22.80 -22.98 -16.98
C ALA A 281 -22.87 -23.16 -15.46
N SER A 282 -23.34 -24.32 -14.96
CA SER A 282 -23.40 -24.61 -13.53
C SER A 282 -22.02 -24.90 -12.93
N THR A 283 -21.16 -25.66 -13.62
CA THR A 283 -19.76 -25.90 -13.22
C THR A 283 -18.96 -24.60 -13.17
N ALA A 284 -19.06 -23.74 -14.18
CA ALA A 284 -18.44 -22.42 -14.14
C ALA A 284 -18.94 -21.59 -12.94
N LYS A 285 -20.23 -21.69 -12.57
CA LYS A 285 -20.82 -21.00 -11.41
C LYS A 285 -20.31 -21.52 -10.07
N ALA A 286 -19.99 -22.80 -9.97
CA ALA A 286 -19.36 -23.41 -8.81
C ALA A 286 -17.90 -22.91 -8.69
N LYS A 287 -17.11 -22.98 -9.77
CA LYS A 287 -15.71 -22.49 -9.80
C LYS A 287 -15.60 -20.99 -9.48
N VAL A 288 -16.48 -20.15 -10.04
CA VAL A 288 -16.62 -18.72 -9.66
C VAL A 288 -17.00 -18.55 -8.18
N GLY A 289 -17.72 -19.51 -7.58
CA GLY A 289 -18.02 -19.52 -6.14
C GLY A 289 -16.80 -19.72 -5.27
N ALA A 290 -15.98 -20.73 -5.57
CA ALA A 290 -14.70 -20.94 -4.90
C ALA A 290 -13.79 -19.71 -5.05
N ILE A 291 -13.64 -19.19 -6.28
CA ILE A 291 -12.84 -17.97 -6.56
C ILE A 291 -13.34 -16.78 -5.72
N ASN A 292 -14.66 -16.55 -5.63
CA ASN A 292 -15.24 -15.47 -4.81
C ASN A 292 -14.91 -15.59 -3.32
N GLY A 293 -14.80 -16.81 -2.79
CA GLY A 293 -14.35 -17.04 -1.41
C GLY A 293 -12.87 -16.73 -1.23
N LEU A 294 -12.04 -17.18 -2.18
CA LEU A 294 -10.57 -17.06 -2.14
C LEU A 294 -10.09 -15.60 -2.25
N ILE A 295 -10.59 -14.83 -3.21
CA ILE A 295 -10.14 -13.46 -3.46
C ILE A 295 -10.61 -12.43 -2.43
N LYS A 296 -11.30 -12.87 -1.36
CA LYS A 296 -11.49 -12.05 -0.15
C LYS A 296 -10.22 -11.94 0.68
N SER A 297 -9.24 -12.82 0.48
CA SER A 297 -7.90 -12.70 1.03
C SER A 297 -7.05 -11.79 0.14
N ASP A 298 -6.45 -10.74 0.71
CA ASP A 298 -5.61 -9.79 -0.03
C ASP A 298 -4.46 -10.50 -0.76
N ILE A 299 -3.80 -11.45 -0.10
CA ILE A 299 -2.68 -12.24 -0.66
C ILE A 299 -3.14 -13.04 -1.90
N ILE A 300 -4.28 -13.74 -1.78
CA ILE A 300 -4.80 -14.55 -2.89
C ILE A 300 -5.34 -13.66 -4.01
N ARG A 301 -5.94 -12.51 -3.67
CA ARG A 301 -6.45 -11.50 -4.62
C ARG A 301 -5.32 -10.88 -5.45
N GLU A 302 -4.20 -10.53 -4.83
CA GLU A 302 -3.02 -10.02 -5.55
C GLU A 302 -2.41 -11.06 -6.49
N GLU A 303 -2.28 -12.32 -6.03
CA GLU A 303 -1.80 -13.38 -6.91
C GLU A 303 -2.80 -13.68 -8.05
N PHE A 304 -4.10 -13.68 -7.77
CA PHE A 304 -5.15 -13.87 -8.76
C PHE A 304 -5.09 -12.80 -9.86
N LEU A 305 -4.94 -11.52 -9.48
CA LEU A 305 -4.70 -10.44 -10.44
C LEU A 305 -3.41 -10.70 -11.25
N LYS A 306 -2.31 -11.05 -10.58
CA LYS A 306 -0.98 -11.24 -11.20
C LYS A 306 -0.95 -12.35 -12.26
N ASN A 307 -1.77 -13.39 -12.13
CA ASN A 307 -1.83 -14.53 -13.06
C ASN A 307 -3.08 -14.49 -13.97
N ASP A 308 -3.47 -13.29 -14.44
CA ASP A 308 -4.58 -13.08 -15.37
C ASP A 308 -5.97 -13.62 -14.92
N GLY A 309 -6.24 -13.73 -13.61
CA GLY A 309 -7.53 -14.21 -13.10
C GLY A 309 -8.75 -13.43 -13.62
N MET A 310 -8.58 -12.13 -13.94
CA MET A 310 -9.63 -11.30 -14.54
C MET A 310 -9.94 -11.62 -16.01
N LYS A 311 -9.08 -12.37 -16.70
CA LYS A 311 -9.39 -12.98 -18.01
C LYS A 311 -10.32 -14.19 -17.85
N LEU A 312 -10.06 -15.02 -16.84
CA LEU A 312 -10.86 -16.22 -16.54
C LEU A 312 -12.30 -15.86 -16.16
N LEU A 313 -12.48 -14.81 -15.36
CA LEU A 313 -13.82 -14.29 -15.06
C LEU A 313 -14.50 -13.67 -16.30
N LEU A 314 -13.74 -13.03 -17.20
CA LEU A 314 -14.31 -12.47 -18.43
C LEU A 314 -14.79 -13.54 -19.40
N GLU A 315 -14.12 -14.69 -19.47
CA GLU A 315 -14.52 -15.85 -20.28
C GLU A 315 -15.97 -16.28 -20.01
N VAL A 316 -16.45 -16.17 -18.76
CA VAL A 316 -17.83 -16.47 -18.37
C VAL A 316 -18.85 -15.47 -18.93
N LEU A 317 -18.42 -14.23 -19.23
CA LEU A 317 -19.27 -13.20 -19.85
C LEU A 317 -19.30 -13.28 -21.39
N VAL A 318 -18.50 -14.15 -22.01
CA VAL A 318 -18.46 -14.32 -23.47
C VAL A 318 -19.65 -15.15 -23.99
N PRO A 319 -20.03 -16.31 -23.41
CA PRO A 319 -21.18 -17.09 -23.87
C PRO A 319 -22.50 -16.32 -23.94
N GLU A 320 -23.32 -16.69 -24.91
CA GLU A 320 -24.69 -16.21 -25.08
C GLU A 320 -25.68 -17.36 -24.80
N GLY A 321 -26.76 -17.07 -24.09
CA GLY A 321 -27.80 -18.06 -23.73
C GLY A 321 -28.28 -17.90 -22.28
N LYS A 322 -29.57 -18.14 -22.04
CA LYS A 322 -30.21 -17.93 -20.72
C LYS A 322 -29.66 -18.85 -19.63
N GLU A 323 -29.05 -19.95 -20.03
CA GLU A 323 -28.34 -20.89 -19.19
C GLU A 323 -27.19 -20.20 -18.42
N TRP A 324 -26.59 -19.16 -19.00
CA TRP A 324 -25.47 -18.41 -18.43
C TRP A 324 -25.87 -17.22 -17.57
N ASP A 325 -27.12 -16.73 -17.64
CA ASP A 325 -27.59 -15.51 -16.96
C ASP A 325 -27.20 -15.49 -15.46
N THR A 326 -27.43 -16.61 -14.75
CA THR A 326 -27.14 -16.70 -13.30
C THR A 326 -25.65 -16.83 -12.97
N THR A 327 -24.85 -17.25 -13.93
CA THR A 327 -23.39 -17.39 -13.80
C THR A 327 -22.71 -16.06 -14.13
N GLN A 328 -23.15 -15.38 -15.18
CA GLN A 328 -22.73 -14.02 -15.54
C GLN A 328 -23.07 -13.01 -14.44
N ARG A 329 -24.28 -13.10 -13.87
CA ARG A 329 -24.65 -12.31 -12.68
C ARG A 329 -23.68 -12.53 -11.51
N LYS A 330 -23.30 -13.77 -11.23
CA LYS A 330 -22.38 -14.09 -10.12
C LYS A 330 -20.99 -13.49 -10.34
N VAL A 331 -20.48 -13.52 -11.58
CA VAL A 331 -19.22 -12.84 -11.95
C VAL A 331 -19.35 -11.32 -11.83
N GLY A 332 -20.44 -10.74 -12.33
CA GLY A 332 -20.68 -9.30 -12.24
C GLY A 332 -20.73 -8.79 -10.80
N GLN A 333 -21.45 -9.50 -9.93
CA GLN A 333 -21.52 -9.18 -8.50
C GLN A 333 -20.18 -9.37 -7.79
N LEU A 334 -19.47 -10.49 -8.02
CA LEU A 334 -18.11 -10.70 -7.50
C LEU A 334 -17.19 -9.52 -7.81
N VAL A 335 -17.22 -9.02 -9.06
CA VAL A 335 -16.34 -7.93 -9.49
C VAL A 335 -16.76 -6.58 -8.90
N LEU A 336 -18.05 -6.32 -8.76
CA LEU A 336 -18.57 -5.16 -8.02
C LEU A 336 -18.08 -5.19 -6.57
N ASP A 337 -18.49 -6.21 -5.83
CA ASP A 337 -18.24 -6.37 -4.40
C ASP A 337 -16.73 -6.36 -4.05
N THR A 338 -15.89 -6.94 -4.92
CA THR A 338 -14.45 -7.11 -4.63
C THR A 338 -13.57 -5.94 -5.09
N PHE A 339 -13.94 -5.23 -6.16
CA PHE A 339 -13.04 -4.27 -6.84
C PHE A 339 -13.62 -2.88 -7.12
N LEU A 340 -14.95 -2.69 -7.09
CA LEU A 340 -15.59 -1.44 -7.56
C LEU A 340 -16.60 -0.81 -6.58
N ASP A 341 -16.91 -1.48 -5.46
CA ASP A 341 -17.84 -0.97 -4.46
C ASP A 341 -17.19 -0.82 -3.08
N GLU A 342 -16.84 0.43 -2.73
CA GLU A 342 -16.19 0.77 -1.45
C GLU A 342 -17.07 0.38 -0.25
N ASP A 343 -18.40 0.48 -0.39
CA ASP A 343 -19.39 0.09 0.61
C ASP A 343 -19.38 -1.43 0.90
N MET A 344 -18.93 -2.24 -0.07
CA MET A 344 -18.73 -3.69 0.07
C MET A 344 -17.31 -4.07 0.49
N GLY A 345 -16.44 -3.09 0.76
CA GLY A 345 -15.05 -3.28 1.17
C GLY A 345 -14.04 -3.34 0.03
N ALA A 346 -14.41 -2.91 -1.19
CA ALA A 346 -13.48 -2.88 -2.31
C ALA A 346 -12.41 -1.78 -2.16
N LYS A 347 -11.14 -2.16 -2.39
CA LYS A 347 -10.02 -1.21 -2.49
C LYS A 347 -9.93 -0.71 -3.94
N LEU A 348 -10.52 0.46 -4.23
CA LEU A 348 -10.53 1.00 -5.60
C LEU A 348 -9.12 1.16 -6.17
N GLY A 349 -8.99 0.90 -7.48
CA GLY A 349 -7.71 0.98 -8.18
C GLY A 349 -6.85 -0.27 -8.12
N GLN A 350 -7.28 -1.35 -7.47
CA GLN A 350 -6.67 -2.68 -7.67
C GLN A 350 -6.96 -3.24 -9.07
N TRP A 351 -8.13 -2.92 -9.63
CA TRP A 351 -8.57 -3.30 -10.96
C TRP A 351 -9.59 -2.27 -11.49
N PRO A 352 -9.67 -1.98 -12.81
CA PRO A 352 -8.88 -2.51 -13.92
C PRO A 352 -7.50 -1.85 -14.09
N ARG A 353 -6.53 -2.66 -14.54
CA ARG A 353 -5.10 -2.32 -14.67
C ARG A 353 -4.70 -1.95 -16.11
N THR A 354 -5.43 -2.52 -17.07
CA THR A 354 -5.29 -2.24 -18.51
C THR A 354 -6.33 -1.22 -18.98
N GLU A 355 -6.02 -0.40 -19.98
CA GLU A 355 -6.99 0.54 -20.59
C GLU A 355 -8.11 -0.22 -21.32
N ARG A 356 -9.28 0.42 -21.51
CA ARG A 356 -10.37 -0.15 -22.32
C ARG A 356 -9.88 -0.41 -23.75
N ASP A 357 -10.05 -1.64 -24.22
CA ASP A 357 -9.80 -2.04 -25.59
C ASP A 357 -10.93 -1.62 -26.54
N SER A 358 -10.62 -1.53 -27.83
CA SER A 358 -11.64 -1.20 -28.84
C SER A 358 -12.65 -2.34 -29.02
N ASP A 359 -13.94 -1.99 -29.15
CA ASP A 359 -15.03 -2.93 -29.45
C ASP A 359 -14.76 -3.81 -30.70
N ALA A 360 -13.93 -3.34 -31.64
CA ALA A 360 -13.52 -4.10 -32.81
C ALA A 360 -12.54 -5.24 -32.47
N LYS A 361 -11.61 -5.01 -31.53
CA LYS A 361 -10.69 -6.03 -31.01
C LYS A 361 -11.44 -7.05 -30.16
N CYS A 362 -12.34 -6.58 -29.28
CA CYS A 362 -13.11 -7.44 -28.39
C CYS A 362 -14.15 -8.33 -29.09
N ARG A 363 -14.46 -8.06 -30.37
CA ARG A 363 -15.25 -8.93 -31.24
C ARG A 363 -14.48 -10.13 -31.81
N VAL A 364 -13.15 -10.12 -31.79
CA VAL A 364 -12.32 -11.23 -32.27
C VAL A 364 -12.17 -12.22 -31.12
N TYR A 365 -12.66 -13.46 -31.29
CA TYR A 365 -12.71 -14.48 -30.25
C TYR A 365 -11.37 -14.64 -29.50
N GLU A 366 -10.27 -14.77 -30.24
CA GLU A 366 -8.89 -14.93 -29.74
C GLU A 366 -8.39 -13.76 -28.85
N ALA A 367 -8.97 -12.57 -29.00
CA ALA A 367 -8.62 -11.37 -28.24
C ALA A 367 -9.75 -10.90 -27.30
N SER A 368 -10.88 -11.60 -27.27
CA SER A 368 -12.12 -11.15 -26.62
C SER A 368 -12.08 -11.20 -25.10
N THR A 369 -11.15 -11.95 -24.50
CA THR A 369 -11.04 -12.17 -23.06
C THR A 369 -9.92 -11.37 -22.39
N GLY A 370 -9.24 -10.48 -23.13
CA GLY A 370 -8.29 -9.55 -22.55
C GLY A 370 -8.96 -8.58 -21.56
N GLU A 371 -8.23 -8.18 -20.51
CA GLU A 371 -8.78 -7.35 -19.42
C GLU A 371 -9.35 -5.99 -19.89
N GLY A 372 -8.87 -5.46 -21.03
CA GLY A 372 -9.44 -4.27 -21.66
C GLY A 372 -10.85 -4.45 -22.26
N CYS A 373 -11.33 -5.69 -22.42
CA CYS A 373 -12.60 -6.02 -23.06
C CYS A 373 -13.79 -6.18 -22.09
N TRP A 374 -13.59 -5.98 -20.78
CA TRP A 374 -14.68 -5.97 -19.79
C TRP A 374 -15.77 -4.95 -20.14
N ASP A 375 -15.37 -3.71 -20.44
CA ASP A 375 -16.28 -2.63 -20.86
C ASP A 375 -17.19 -3.05 -22.05
N TYR A 376 -16.66 -3.85 -22.99
CA TYR A 376 -17.40 -4.32 -24.17
C TYR A 376 -18.44 -5.39 -23.83
N HIS A 377 -18.07 -6.43 -23.08
CA HIS A 377 -18.98 -7.54 -22.74
C HIS A 377 -20.06 -7.11 -21.75
N VAL A 378 -19.72 -6.25 -20.77
CA VAL A 378 -20.71 -5.68 -19.84
C VAL A 378 -21.71 -4.81 -20.60
N ALA A 379 -21.25 -3.98 -21.55
CA ALA A 379 -22.14 -3.17 -22.40
C ALA A 379 -23.03 -4.03 -23.33
N ARG A 380 -22.54 -5.19 -23.81
CA ARG A 380 -23.34 -6.17 -24.57
C ARG A 380 -24.50 -6.70 -23.70
N ILE A 381 -24.20 -7.22 -22.51
CA ILE A 381 -25.18 -7.76 -21.56
C ILE A 381 -26.18 -6.68 -21.10
N LEU A 382 -25.71 -5.45 -20.85
CA LEU A 382 -26.56 -4.29 -20.54
C LEU A 382 -27.53 -3.95 -21.68
N LYS A 383 -27.08 -4.02 -22.94
CA LYS A 383 -27.92 -3.74 -24.11
C LYS A 383 -29.03 -4.78 -24.30
N GLU A 384 -28.75 -6.05 -23.99
CA GLU A 384 -29.72 -7.14 -23.97
C GLU A 384 -30.75 -6.94 -22.85
N ASN A 385 -30.31 -6.52 -21.66
CA ASN A 385 -31.14 -6.34 -20.46
C ASN A 385 -31.65 -4.91 -20.23
N LYS A 386 -31.58 -4.01 -21.22
CA LYS A 386 -31.86 -2.57 -21.11
C LYS A 386 -33.22 -2.15 -20.51
N ARG A 387 -34.18 -3.07 -20.44
CA ARG A 387 -35.52 -2.85 -19.85
C ARG A 387 -35.57 -3.05 -18.34
N ASP A 388 -34.58 -3.74 -17.78
CA ASP A 388 -34.39 -3.88 -16.34
C ASP A 388 -33.48 -2.73 -15.86
N SER A 389 -34.01 -1.90 -14.96
CA SER A 389 -33.28 -0.79 -14.33
C SER A 389 -32.40 -1.23 -13.17
N GLY A 390 -32.69 -2.37 -12.54
CA GLY A 390 -31.94 -2.94 -11.41
C GLY A 390 -30.93 -4.03 -11.83
N HIS A 391 -30.72 -4.24 -13.13
CA HIS A 391 -29.80 -5.26 -13.61
C HIS A 391 -28.34 -4.93 -13.27
N TRP A 392 -27.61 -5.89 -12.68
CA TRP A 392 -26.22 -5.75 -12.21
C TRP A 392 -25.26 -5.17 -13.27
N SER A 393 -25.48 -5.47 -14.55
CA SER A 393 -24.60 -4.98 -15.63
C SER A 393 -24.74 -3.48 -15.89
N ARG A 394 -25.77 -2.81 -15.35
CA ARG A 394 -25.89 -1.35 -15.37
C ARG A 394 -24.94 -0.71 -14.36
N ASP A 395 -25.03 -1.15 -13.11
CA ASP A 395 -24.16 -0.66 -12.03
C ASP A 395 -22.68 -0.95 -12.35
N LEU A 396 -22.36 -2.17 -12.80
CA LEU A 396 -21.01 -2.52 -13.23
C LEU A 396 -20.52 -1.66 -14.41
N HIS A 397 -21.38 -1.39 -15.41
CA HIS A 397 -21.02 -0.52 -16.52
C HIS A 397 -20.75 0.92 -16.05
N ASP A 398 -21.59 1.45 -15.17
CA ASP A 398 -21.54 2.85 -14.76
C ASP A 398 -20.39 3.10 -13.77
N ARG A 399 -20.11 2.16 -12.85
CA ARG A 399 -18.93 2.18 -11.97
C ARG A 399 -17.63 1.99 -12.73
N LEU A 400 -17.56 1.07 -13.71
CA LEU A 400 -16.42 0.98 -14.62
C LEU A 400 -16.23 2.31 -15.36
N ALA A 401 -17.28 2.86 -15.96
CA ALA A 401 -17.20 4.13 -16.68
C ALA A 401 -16.79 5.32 -15.78
N ALA A 402 -17.17 5.32 -14.51
CA ALA A 402 -16.75 6.31 -13.52
C ALA A 402 -15.26 6.14 -13.15
N LEU A 403 -14.81 4.93 -12.86
CA LEU A 403 -13.41 4.62 -12.54
C LEU A 403 -12.46 4.89 -13.71
N ARG A 404 -12.89 4.61 -14.94
CA ARG A 404 -12.20 4.98 -16.18
C ARG A 404 -12.06 6.50 -16.36
N LYS A 405 -13.00 7.30 -15.84
CA LYS A 405 -12.96 8.78 -15.89
C LYS A 405 -12.16 9.40 -14.75
N SER A 406 -12.13 8.76 -13.58
CA SER A 406 -11.50 9.31 -12.36
C SER A 406 -9.98 9.17 -12.33
N GLY A 407 -9.38 8.38 -13.22
CA GLY A 407 -7.93 8.23 -13.33
C GLY A 407 -7.30 7.28 -12.30
N LYS A 408 -8.06 6.78 -11.31
CA LYS A 408 -7.66 5.82 -10.26
C LYS A 408 -7.33 4.40 -10.81
N VAL A 409 -6.50 4.31 -11.83
CA VAL A 409 -5.77 3.10 -12.28
C VAL A 409 -4.44 3.09 -11.52
N PRO A 410 -3.87 1.95 -11.11
CA PRO A 410 -2.68 1.96 -10.27
C PRO A 410 -1.52 2.68 -10.99
N PRO A 411 -0.76 3.54 -10.30
CA PRO A 411 0.18 4.46 -10.94
C PRO A 411 1.26 3.69 -11.68
N ARG A 412 1.26 3.77 -13.02
CA ARG A 412 2.39 3.26 -13.80
C ARG A 412 3.56 4.21 -13.60
N VAL A 413 4.77 3.67 -13.39
CA VAL A 413 5.99 4.47 -13.33
C VAL A 413 6.07 5.37 -14.58
N GLU A 414 6.14 6.68 -14.35
CA GLU A 414 6.29 7.66 -15.42
C GLU A 414 7.70 7.51 -16.03
N PHE A 415 7.79 7.36 -17.35
CA PHE A 415 9.04 6.94 -18.04
C PHE A 415 10.02 8.08 -18.35
N HIS A 416 9.75 9.31 -17.90
CA HIS A 416 10.60 10.48 -18.11
C HIS A 416 11.06 11.14 -16.81
N CYS A 417 10.20 11.88 -16.11
CA CYS A 417 10.50 12.59 -14.87
C CYS A 417 10.48 11.71 -13.61
N PHE A 418 9.93 10.49 -13.66
CA PHE A 418 9.83 9.57 -12.50
C PHE A 418 9.11 10.19 -11.28
N LYS A 419 7.96 10.84 -11.52
CA LYS A 419 7.10 11.37 -10.44
C LYS A 419 5.83 10.53 -10.34
N PRO A 420 5.28 10.30 -9.13
CA PRO A 420 3.91 9.81 -8.97
C PRO A 420 2.93 10.80 -9.63
N ALA A 421 2.14 10.32 -10.58
CA ALA A 421 1.19 11.15 -11.34
C ALA A 421 0.18 10.26 -12.08
N ASP A 422 -0.94 10.85 -12.49
CA ASP A 422 -1.79 10.27 -13.53
C ASP A 422 -1.02 10.24 -14.86
N VAL A 423 -0.80 9.04 -15.40
CA VAL A 423 0.02 8.86 -16.60
C VAL A 423 -0.77 8.34 -17.78
N ARG A 424 -0.45 8.85 -18.97
CA ARG A 424 -1.07 8.49 -20.25
C ARG A 424 -0.10 7.68 -21.08
N ALA A 425 -0.55 6.54 -21.60
CA ALA A 425 0.26 5.69 -22.46
C ALA A 425 0.60 6.39 -23.80
N CYS A 426 1.78 6.09 -24.35
CA CYS A 426 2.13 6.49 -25.71
C CYS A 426 1.23 5.76 -26.71
N SER A 427 0.38 6.49 -27.43
CA SER A 427 -0.54 5.95 -28.45
C SER A 427 0.15 5.25 -29.64
N GLY A 428 1.48 5.31 -29.73
CA GLY A 428 2.26 4.63 -30.76
C GLY A 428 2.65 3.19 -30.40
N CYS A 429 2.87 2.88 -29.11
CA CYS A 429 3.35 1.58 -28.65
C CYS A 429 2.66 1.00 -27.41
N HIS A 430 1.94 1.82 -26.64
CA HIS A 430 1.31 1.48 -25.35
C HIS A 430 2.24 0.93 -24.25
N ALA A 431 3.56 0.89 -24.49
CA ALA A 431 4.57 0.31 -23.58
C ALA A 431 5.25 1.33 -22.63
N VAL A 432 5.02 2.63 -22.83
CA VAL A 432 5.55 3.72 -21.98
C VAL A 432 4.43 4.70 -21.68
N SER A 433 4.48 5.32 -20.50
CA SER A 433 3.48 6.28 -20.04
C SER A 433 4.14 7.57 -19.52
N TYR A 434 3.41 8.68 -19.65
CA TYR A 434 3.88 10.04 -19.36
C TYR A 434 2.82 10.83 -18.58
N CYS A 435 3.23 11.66 -17.61
CA CYS A 435 2.31 12.53 -16.87
C CYS A 435 1.71 13.62 -17.77
N ASP A 436 2.50 14.19 -18.68
CA ASP A 436 2.09 15.27 -19.57
C ASP A 436 2.76 15.22 -20.95
N ALA A 437 2.34 16.15 -21.82
CA ALA A 437 2.86 16.30 -23.17
C ALA A 437 4.33 16.80 -23.20
N ALA A 438 4.81 17.47 -22.14
CA ALA A 438 6.18 17.94 -22.06
C ALA A 438 7.14 16.77 -21.81
N CYS A 439 6.81 15.89 -20.85
CA CYS A 439 7.54 14.65 -20.56
C CYS A 439 7.51 13.68 -21.76
N GLN A 440 6.35 13.54 -22.42
CA GLN A 440 6.26 12.79 -23.68
C GLN A 440 7.20 13.35 -24.76
N SER A 441 7.17 14.67 -25.01
CA SER A 441 7.99 15.33 -26.04
C SER A 441 9.49 15.28 -25.72
N ALA A 442 9.85 15.42 -24.44
CA ALA A 442 11.21 15.31 -23.96
C ALA A 442 11.75 13.88 -24.14
N ASN A 443 10.99 12.85 -23.75
CA ASN A 443 11.42 11.46 -23.96
C ASN A 443 11.43 11.06 -25.45
N TRP A 444 10.48 11.55 -26.25
CA TRP A 444 10.46 11.35 -27.71
C TRP A 444 11.78 11.79 -28.36
N THR A 445 12.26 12.97 -27.96
CA THR A 445 13.55 13.54 -28.39
C THR A 445 14.75 12.81 -27.77
N ALA A 446 14.66 12.42 -26.49
CA ALA A 446 15.72 11.76 -25.76
C ALA A 446 16.03 10.36 -26.32
N VAL A 447 15.03 9.52 -26.56
CA VAL A 447 15.24 8.20 -27.19
C VAL A 447 13.96 7.57 -27.77
N HIS A 448 12.78 7.89 -27.22
CA HIS A 448 11.58 7.09 -27.47
C HIS A 448 11.15 7.06 -28.95
N SER A 449 11.42 8.12 -29.72
CA SER A 449 11.20 8.14 -31.19
C SER A 449 11.93 7.02 -31.96
N LYS A 450 13.00 6.45 -31.40
CA LYS A 450 13.80 5.38 -32.00
C LYS A 450 13.36 3.98 -31.55
N GLU A 451 12.92 3.82 -30.32
CA GLU A 451 12.46 2.54 -29.75
C GLU A 451 10.94 2.30 -29.87
N CYS A 452 10.11 3.33 -30.12
CA CYS A 452 8.65 3.21 -30.13
C CYS A 452 8.13 2.10 -31.06
N LYS A 453 8.69 1.95 -32.27
CA LYS A 453 8.29 0.87 -33.21
C LYS A 453 8.72 -0.53 -32.73
N LEU A 454 9.77 -0.63 -31.92
CA LEU A 454 10.24 -1.89 -31.36
C LEU A 454 9.37 -2.32 -30.19
N LEU A 455 9.14 -1.39 -29.26
CA LEU A 455 8.24 -1.59 -28.11
C LEU A 455 6.83 -1.96 -28.55
N ARG A 456 6.32 -1.33 -29.62
CA ARG A 456 5.02 -1.68 -30.21
C ARG A 456 4.91 -3.16 -30.58
N LYS A 457 5.94 -3.74 -31.22
CA LYS A 457 5.94 -5.17 -31.58
C LYS A 457 5.87 -6.08 -30.35
N VAL A 458 6.61 -5.73 -29.30
CA VAL A 458 6.63 -6.48 -28.03
C VAL A 458 5.24 -6.49 -27.38
N THR A 459 4.57 -5.33 -27.35
CA THR A 459 3.21 -5.19 -26.83
C THR A 459 2.16 -5.87 -27.73
N GLU A 460 2.30 -5.79 -29.06
CA GLU A 460 1.45 -6.52 -30.02
C GLU A 460 1.59 -8.05 -29.91
N GLN A 461 2.74 -8.54 -29.42
CA GLN A 461 2.98 -9.96 -29.12
C GLN A 461 2.50 -10.39 -27.72
N GLY A 462 1.89 -9.47 -26.93
CA GLY A 462 1.39 -9.78 -25.58
C GLY A 462 2.49 -9.98 -24.53
N HIS A 463 3.74 -9.61 -24.81
CA HIS A 463 4.82 -9.72 -23.83
C HIS A 463 4.74 -8.60 -22.78
N PRO A 464 5.05 -8.89 -21.50
CA PRO A 464 4.90 -7.94 -20.39
C PRO A 464 5.88 -6.76 -20.44
N GLY A 465 6.90 -6.82 -21.31
CA GLY A 465 7.87 -5.74 -21.52
C GLY A 465 9.21 -6.26 -22.03
N ILE A 466 10.19 -5.35 -22.15
CA ILE A 466 11.59 -5.69 -22.41
C ILE A 466 12.35 -5.55 -21.08
N PRO A 467 13.16 -6.53 -20.64
CA PRO A 467 14.00 -6.41 -19.45
C PRO A 467 14.90 -5.17 -19.50
N THR A 468 15.05 -4.48 -18.37
CA THR A 468 15.71 -3.16 -18.29
C THR A 468 17.11 -3.12 -18.94
N PRO A 469 18.03 -4.08 -18.71
CA PRO A 469 19.34 -4.09 -19.38
C PRO A 469 19.23 -4.27 -20.89
N VAL A 470 18.34 -5.15 -21.36
CA VAL A 470 18.09 -5.40 -22.79
C VAL A 470 17.54 -4.14 -23.46
N ARG A 471 16.62 -3.42 -22.81
CA ARG A 471 16.10 -2.14 -23.32
C ARG A 471 17.19 -1.07 -23.37
N ALA A 472 18.07 -0.98 -22.37
CA ALA A 472 19.19 -0.04 -22.37
C ALA A 472 20.18 -0.32 -23.53
N VAL A 473 20.48 -1.60 -23.80
CA VAL A 473 21.26 -2.01 -24.98
C VAL A 473 20.54 -1.61 -26.27
N ILE A 474 19.25 -1.90 -26.40
CA ILE A 474 18.44 -1.50 -27.57
C ILE A 474 18.54 0.02 -27.78
N GLN A 475 18.38 0.83 -26.73
CA GLN A 475 18.51 2.29 -26.81
C GLN A 475 19.89 2.74 -27.30
N ALA A 476 20.96 2.09 -26.82
CA ALA A 476 22.33 2.37 -27.24
C ALA A 476 22.60 1.97 -28.71
N LEU A 477 21.98 0.89 -29.20
CA LEU A 477 22.03 0.47 -30.61
C LEU A 477 21.22 1.39 -31.54
N VAL A 478 19.97 1.76 -31.19
CA VAL A 478 19.09 2.57 -32.07
C VAL A 478 19.39 4.07 -32.04
N LYS A 479 20.17 4.55 -31.08
CA LYS A 479 20.64 5.93 -30.99
C LYS A 479 22.17 5.94 -30.84
N PRO A 480 22.94 6.04 -31.95
CA PRO A 480 24.40 5.90 -31.94
C PRO A 480 25.15 6.80 -30.96
N GLY A 481 24.64 8.01 -30.68
CA GLY A 481 25.24 8.91 -29.69
C GLY A 481 25.18 8.40 -28.24
N ILE A 482 24.26 7.47 -27.92
CA ILE A 482 24.26 6.75 -26.64
C ILE A 482 25.35 5.67 -26.68
N GLY A 483 25.36 4.80 -27.69
CA GLY A 483 26.38 3.74 -27.84
C GLY A 483 27.82 4.28 -27.81
N ALA A 484 28.10 5.36 -28.54
CA ALA A 484 29.41 6.02 -28.55
C ALA A 484 29.81 6.60 -27.18
N ALA A 485 28.85 7.10 -26.39
CA ALA A 485 29.14 7.59 -25.04
C ALA A 485 29.54 6.47 -24.07
N LEU A 486 29.11 5.23 -24.33
CA LEU A 486 29.49 4.05 -23.53
C LEU A 486 30.80 3.38 -24.02
N GLU A 487 31.37 3.81 -25.15
CA GLU A 487 32.47 3.10 -25.81
C GLU A 487 33.73 2.97 -24.93
N ASN A 488 34.05 4.00 -24.14
CA ASN A 488 35.24 4.04 -23.28
C ASN A 488 35.04 3.45 -21.87
N LEU A 489 33.85 2.93 -21.55
CA LEU A 489 33.60 2.28 -20.25
C LEU A 489 34.20 0.88 -20.22
N GLU A 490 34.75 0.48 -19.06
CA GLU A 490 35.16 -0.89 -18.82
C GLU A 490 33.92 -1.79 -18.78
N GLY A 491 33.97 -2.91 -19.50
CA GLY A 491 32.88 -3.88 -19.55
C GLY A 491 33.16 -5.15 -18.76
N ASN A 492 34.39 -5.40 -18.32
CA ASN A 492 34.82 -6.67 -17.70
C ASN A 492 34.46 -7.90 -18.55
N VAL A 493 34.47 -7.79 -19.89
CA VAL A 493 33.92 -8.80 -20.82
C VAL A 493 34.56 -10.17 -20.64
N GLU A 494 35.88 -10.24 -20.43
CA GLU A 494 36.61 -11.49 -20.20
C GLU A 494 36.33 -12.12 -18.82
N SER A 495 35.85 -11.33 -17.86
CA SER A 495 35.44 -11.80 -16.54
C SER A 495 33.99 -12.28 -16.58
N TRP A 496 33.09 -11.53 -17.24
CA TRP A 496 31.73 -11.97 -17.55
C TRP A 496 31.72 -13.30 -18.32
N ARG A 497 32.61 -13.48 -19.32
CA ARG A 497 32.72 -14.73 -20.09
C ARG A 497 33.07 -15.96 -19.24
N LYS A 498 33.67 -15.76 -18.07
CA LYS A 498 34.00 -16.83 -17.10
C LYS A 498 32.95 -17.01 -16.02
N SER A 499 31.94 -16.12 -15.96
CA SER A 499 30.84 -16.22 -15.00
C SER A 499 29.80 -17.26 -15.45
N ASP A 500 29.11 -17.82 -14.46
CA ASP A 500 27.92 -18.65 -14.62
C ASP A 500 26.80 -17.92 -15.41
N LYS A 501 26.72 -16.60 -15.27
CA LYS A 501 25.73 -15.73 -15.94
C LYS A 501 26.02 -15.44 -17.42
N TRP A 502 27.10 -15.96 -18.00
CA TRP A 502 27.44 -15.66 -19.40
C TRP A 502 26.35 -16.08 -20.40
N ALA A 503 25.72 -17.24 -20.20
CA ALA A 503 24.65 -17.73 -21.07
C ALA A 503 23.43 -16.80 -21.07
N ASP A 504 23.06 -16.23 -19.92
CA ASP A 504 21.98 -15.26 -19.80
C ASP A 504 22.33 -13.94 -20.52
N MET A 505 23.59 -13.51 -20.43
CA MET A 505 24.11 -12.33 -21.14
C MET A 505 24.07 -12.53 -22.66
N GLU A 506 24.42 -13.72 -23.16
CA GLU A 506 24.28 -14.09 -24.57
C GLU A 506 22.82 -14.09 -25.01
N MET A 507 21.90 -14.64 -24.21
CA MET A 507 20.46 -14.61 -24.49
C MET A 507 19.92 -13.18 -24.54
N MET A 508 20.29 -12.32 -23.58
CA MET A 508 19.89 -10.91 -23.54
C MET A 508 20.41 -10.12 -24.74
N ALA A 509 21.68 -10.34 -25.15
CA ALA A 509 22.27 -9.70 -26.32
C ALA A 509 21.66 -10.20 -27.64
N MET A 510 21.34 -11.50 -27.75
CA MET A 510 20.58 -12.05 -28.87
C MET A 510 19.17 -11.45 -28.96
N GLY A 511 18.50 -11.23 -27.82
CA GLY A 511 17.23 -10.50 -27.77
C GLY A 511 17.35 -9.07 -28.32
N ALA A 512 18.36 -8.32 -27.87
CA ALA A 512 18.58 -6.94 -28.32
C ALA A 512 18.90 -6.83 -29.83
N THR A 513 19.74 -7.71 -30.38
CA THR A 513 20.05 -7.76 -31.82
C THR A 513 18.83 -8.17 -32.66
N ALA A 514 18.05 -9.15 -32.19
CA ALA A 514 16.82 -9.59 -32.85
C ALA A 514 15.76 -8.47 -32.90
N PHE A 515 15.54 -7.75 -31.80
CA PHE A 515 14.60 -6.63 -31.77
C PHE A 515 15.05 -5.49 -32.70
N THR A 516 16.32 -5.09 -32.65
CA THR A 516 16.84 -3.98 -33.48
C THR A 516 16.95 -4.32 -34.97
N GLY A 517 16.89 -5.60 -35.34
CA GLY A 517 16.93 -6.04 -36.74
C GLY A 517 18.33 -6.00 -37.36
N GLN A 518 19.39 -5.92 -36.54
CA GLN A 518 20.79 -5.98 -37.01
C GLN A 518 21.24 -7.41 -37.36
N GLY A 519 20.41 -8.42 -37.04
CA GLY A 519 20.65 -9.83 -37.33
C GLY A 519 21.50 -10.52 -36.25
N THR A 520 21.53 -11.84 -36.29
CA THR A 520 22.25 -12.70 -35.33
C THR A 520 23.68 -13.03 -35.79
N GLY A 521 24.29 -12.17 -36.60
CA GLY A 521 25.67 -12.34 -37.05
C GLY A 521 26.65 -12.29 -35.88
N GLN A 522 27.65 -13.17 -35.89
CA GLN A 522 28.57 -13.35 -34.75
C GLN A 522 29.27 -12.04 -34.33
N GLU A 523 29.66 -11.20 -35.30
CA GLU A 523 30.30 -9.90 -35.03
C GLU A 523 29.36 -8.90 -34.31
N GLU A 524 28.13 -8.75 -34.79
CA GLU A 524 27.14 -7.84 -34.19
C GLU A 524 26.67 -8.33 -32.81
N LEU A 525 26.58 -9.65 -32.62
CA LEU A 525 26.33 -10.23 -31.31
C LEU A 525 27.47 -9.94 -30.33
N GLN A 526 28.74 -10.04 -30.74
CA GLN A 526 29.88 -9.69 -29.87
C GLN A 526 29.93 -8.20 -29.52
N LYS A 527 29.61 -7.29 -30.47
CA LYS A 527 29.46 -5.85 -30.19
C LYS A 527 28.36 -5.59 -29.16
N THR A 528 27.22 -6.26 -29.33
CA THR A 528 26.05 -6.13 -28.43
C THR A 528 26.33 -6.70 -27.04
N LEU A 529 27.04 -7.83 -26.95
CA LEU A 529 27.53 -8.40 -25.70
C LEU A 529 28.47 -7.45 -24.96
N ALA A 530 29.47 -6.89 -25.65
CA ALA A 530 30.39 -5.92 -25.05
C ALA A 530 29.65 -4.69 -24.50
N LEU A 531 28.62 -4.22 -25.20
CA LEU A 531 27.76 -3.11 -24.77
C LEU A 531 26.88 -3.47 -23.56
N LEU A 532 26.31 -4.68 -23.53
CA LEU A 532 25.55 -5.19 -22.39
C LEU A 532 26.44 -5.34 -21.15
N CYS A 533 27.66 -5.87 -21.30
CA CYS A 533 28.64 -6.01 -20.22
C CYS A 533 28.97 -4.64 -19.61
N LYS A 534 29.23 -3.61 -20.46
CA LYS A 534 29.44 -2.23 -20.01
C LYS A 534 28.23 -1.68 -19.25
N ILE A 535 27.01 -1.90 -19.73
CA ILE A 535 25.80 -1.46 -19.03
C ILE A 535 25.68 -2.15 -17.66
N GLN A 536 25.86 -3.48 -17.58
CA GLN A 536 25.76 -4.23 -16.32
C GLN A 536 26.85 -3.84 -15.30
N THR A 537 28.06 -3.50 -15.76
CA THR A 537 29.19 -3.13 -14.89
C THR A 537 29.15 -1.66 -14.44
N ASN A 538 28.49 -0.75 -15.17
CA ASN A 538 28.57 0.70 -14.90
C ASN A 538 27.23 1.35 -14.51
N ALA A 539 26.10 0.66 -14.64
CA ALA A 539 24.80 1.25 -14.38
C ALA A 539 24.43 1.26 -12.89
N PHE A 540 23.98 2.41 -12.41
CA PHE A 540 23.47 2.61 -11.06
C PHE A 540 22.01 2.16 -10.98
N HIS A 541 21.69 1.29 -10.03
CA HIS A 541 20.31 0.91 -9.75
C HIS A 541 19.51 2.12 -9.24
N ARG A 542 18.33 2.33 -9.80
CA ARG A 542 17.40 3.39 -9.36
C ARG A 542 16.29 2.77 -8.54
N TYR A 543 16.27 3.13 -7.26
CA TYR A 543 15.22 2.76 -6.32
C TYR A 543 14.30 3.94 -6.03
N ASP A 544 13.03 3.61 -5.91
CA ASP A 544 11.93 4.41 -5.42
C ASP A 544 11.51 3.86 -4.04
N ALA A 545 10.85 4.67 -3.20
CA ALA A 545 10.48 4.25 -1.85
C ALA A 545 9.31 3.25 -1.87
N ASP A 546 8.33 3.46 -2.75
CA ASP A 546 7.08 2.69 -2.78
C ASP A 546 7.13 1.60 -3.87
N LEU A 547 7.85 1.87 -4.97
CA LEU A 547 7.87 1.01 -6.16
C LEU A 547 9.14 0.15 -6.30
N GLY A 548 10.04 0.19 -5.31
CA GLY A 548 11.27 -0.60 -5.32
C GLY A 548 12.22 -0.20 -6.46
N GLN A 549 12.83 -1.16 -7.17
CA GLN A 549 13.76 -0.83 -8.26
C GLN A 549 13.03 -0.38 -9.54
N VAL A 550 12.82 0.92 -9.69
CA VAL A 550 12.14 1.53 -10.86
C VAL A 550 12.99 1.62 -12.13
N GLY A 551 14.31 1.36 -12.07
CA GLY A 551 15.13 1.29 -13.29
C GLY A 551 16.64 1.25 -13.07
N ILE A 552 17.37 1.73 -14.07
CA ILE A 552 18.82 1.97 -14.02
C ILE A 552 19.16 3.36 -14.53
N PHE A 553 20.28 3.91 -14.08
CA PHE A 553 20.85 5.19 -14.50
C PHE A 553 22.30 4.97 -14.92
N LEU A 554 22.70 5.52 -16.06
CA LEU A 554 24.07 5.42 -16.55
C LEU A 554 24.50 6.78 -17.11
N GLU A 555 25.47 7.40 -16.43
CA GLU A 555 26.20 8.58 -16.92
C GLU A 555 27.69 8.22 -16.95
N PRO A 556 28.32 8.11 -18.13
CA PRO A 556 29.69 7.63 -18.27
C PRO A 556 30.71 8.36 -17.40
N LYS A 557 30.60 9.68 -17.21
CA LYS A 557 31.54 10.42 -16.35
C LYS A 557 31.40 10.08 -14.87
N LEU A 558 30.19 9.75 -14.42
CA LEU A 558 29.95 9.36 -13.03
C LEU A 558 30.42 7.93 -12.78
N ALA A 559 30.28 7.04 -13.76
CA ALA A 559 30.75 5.66 -13.69
C ALA A 559 32.29 5.53 -13.63
N MET A 560 33.05 6.61 -13.86
CA MET A 560 34.50 6.65 -13.67
C MET A 560 34.94 6.78 -12.20
N ALA A 561 34.04 7.13 -11.27
CA ALA A 561 34.38 7.29 -9.86
C ALA A 561 34.51 5.92 -9.18
N ASN A 562 35.72 5.58 -8.73
CA ASN A 562 36.05 4.25 -8.21
C ASN A 562 35.39 3.93 -6.87
N HIS A 563 35.50 2.66 -6.45
CA HIS A 563 34.86 2.17 -5.24
C HIS A 563 35.72 2.24 -3.97
N SER A 564 35.13 2.77 -2.90
CA SER A 564 35.62 2.62 -1.52
C SER A 564 34.50 2.35 -0.52
N CYS A 565 34.82 1.58 0.53
CA CYS A 565 33.94 1.39 1.69
C CYS A 565 34.19 2.43 2.80
N ILE A 566 35.06 3.42 2.56
CA ILE A 566 35.17 4.68 3.30
C ILE A 566 35.22 5.83 2.27
N PRO A 567 34.14 6.03 1.48
CA PRO A 567 34.14 6.94 0.34
C PRO A 567 34.50 8.40 0.72
N ASN A 568 34.84 9.21 -0.28
CA ASN A 568 35.00 10.65 -0.11
C ASN A 568 33.92 11.46 -0.83
N ALA A 569 33.10 10.82 -1.67
CA ALA A 569 31.90 11.38 -2.26
C ALA A 569 30.72 10.39 -2.24
N MET A 570 29.51 10.93 -2.32
CA MET A 570 28.26 10.16 -2.43
C MET A 570 27.46 10.57 -3.67
N VAL A 571 26.67 9.64 -4.19
CA VAL A 571 25.74 9.86 -5.30
C VAL A 571 24.32 9.98 -4.74
N GLN A 572 23.72 11.15 -4.88
CA GLN A 572 22.31 11.39 -4.54
C GLN A 572 21.49 11.50 -5.84
N PHE A 573 20.39 10.74 -5.93
CA PHE A 573 19.48 10.83 -7.05
C PHE A 573 18.33 11.80 -6.79
N VAL A 574 18.06 12.67 -7.77
CA VAL A 574 16.99 13.67 -7.73
C VAL A 574 16.29 13.67 -9.08
N GLY A 575 15.10 13.07 -9.16
CA GLY A 575 14.41 12.81 -10.43
C GLY A 575 15.30 12.06 -11.42
N ARG A 576 15.52 12.63 -12.61
CA ARG A 576 16.48 12.10 -13.62
C ARG A 576 17.95 12.39 -13.34
N LYS A 577 18.29 13.25 -12.37
CA LYS A 577 19.65 13.74 -12.14
C LYS A 577 20.38 12.90 -11.10
N ALA A 578 21.69 12.80 -11.24
CA ALA A 578 22.60 12.31 -10.21
C ALA A 578 23.46 13.49 -9.73
N ILE A 579 23.51 13.70 -8.42
CA ILE A 579 24.32 14.72 -7.76
C ILE A 579 25.46 14.00 -7.07
N LEU A 580 26.68 14.15 -7.60
CA LEU A 580 27.90 13.72 -6.92
C LEU A 580 28.32 14.81 -5.93
N ARG A 581 28.31 14.50 -4.64
CA ARG A 581 28.62 15.45 -3.56
C ARG A 581 29.72 14.89 -2.67
N ALA A 582 30.74 15.71 -2.38
CA ALA A 582 31.78 15.35 -1.44
C ALA A 582 31.22 15.15 -0.02
N GLU A 583 31.63 14.05 0.63
CA GLU A 583 31.33 13.77 2.04
C GLU A 583 32.34 14.45 2.97
N LYS A 584 33.59 14.57 2.53
CA LYS A 584 34.71 15.19 3.27
C LYS A 584 35.52 16.10 2.34
N LEU A 585 36.47 16.86 2.90
CA LEU A 585 37.38 17.65 2.09
C LEU A 585 38.24 16.74 1.22
N ILE A 586 38.14 16.89 -0.10
CA ILE A 586 38.95 16.18 -1.11
C ILE A 586 40.10 17.10 -1.51
N LYS A 587 41.33 16.62 -1.47
CA LYS A 587 42.52 17.40 -1.87
C LYS A 587 42.69 17.42 -3.38
N VAL A 588 43.51 18.36 -3.88
CA VAL A 588 44.00 18.32 -5.26
C VAL A 588 44.76 16.99 -5.46
N ASP A 589 44.53 16.36 -6.60
CA ASP A 589 45.05 15.03 -6.98
C ASP A 589 44.61 13.85 -6.08
N GLU A 590 43.65 14.05 -5.16
CA GLU A 590 42.98 12.95 -4.45
C GLU A 590 41.90 12.32 -5.34
N GLU A 591 41.90 10.99 -5.44
CA GLU A 591 40.91 10.24 -6.22
C GLU A 591 39.50 10.39 -5.63
N ILE A 592 38.48 10.54 -6.49
CA ILE A 592 37.09 10.60 -6.05
C ILE A 592 36.54 9.18 -5.96
N GLU A 593 36.31 8.72 -4.74
CA GLU A 593 35.79 7.40 -4.42
C GLU A 593 34.33 7.48 -3.92
N ILE A 594 33.45 6.69 -4.53
CA ILE A 594 32.06 6.48 -4.10
C ILE A 594 31.87 5.04 -3.57
N SER A 595 30.71 4.72 -2.99
CA SER A 595 30.38 3.33 -2.67
C SER A 595 29.43 2.71 -3.71
N TYR A 596 29.72 1.48 -4.14
CA TYR A 596 28.89 0.69 -5.08
C TYR A 596 27.92 -0.26 -4.34
N THR A 597 28.02 -0.31 -3.01
CA THR A 597 27.25 -1.18 -2.11
C THR A 597 26.89 -0.41 -0.84
N ASP A 598 26.01 -0.94 0.00
CA ASP A 598 25.84 -0.44 1.37
C ASP A 598 27.16 -0.69 2.14
N TYR A 599 27.95 0.38 2.28
CA TYR A 599 29.21 0.32 2.97
C TYR A 599 29.04 0.05 4.47
N THR A 600 27.84 0.15 5.05
CA THR A 600 27.60 -0.11 6.48
C THR A 600 27.58 -1.60 6.84
N PHE A 601 27.49 -2.48 5.82
CA PHE A 601 27.45 -3.94 5.98
C PHE A 601 28.79 -4.60 6.40
N PRO A 602 28.74 -5.85 6.93
CA PRO A 602 29.90 -6.70 7.15
C PRO A 602 30.73 -6.93 5.87
N ARG A 603 31.99 -7.37 6.03
CA ARG A 603 32.95 -7.51 4.93
C ARG A 603 32.54 -8.62 3.95
N SER A 604 31.97 -9.73 4.42
CA SER A 604 31.41 -10.77 3.53
C SER A 604 30.37 -10.20 2.56
N LYS A 605 29.35 -9.51 3.08
CA LYS A 605 28.29 -8.88 2.28
C LYS A 605 28.81 -7.80 1.34
N ARG A 606 29.75 -6.96 1.80
CA ARG A 606 30.41 -5.98 0.92
C ARG A 606 31.16 -6.65 -0.22
N LYS A 607 31.92 -7.74 0.04
CA LYS A 607 32.55 -8.54 -1.03
C LYS A 607 31.53 -9.18 -1.97
N GLN A 608 30.47 -9.78 -1.45
CA GLN A 608 29.40 -10.41 -2.24
C GLN A 608 28.74 -9.40 -3.19
N ALA A 609 28.42 -8.20 -2.69
CA ALA A 609 27.83 -7.12 -3.48
C ALA A 609 28.79 -6.51 -4.53
N LEU A 610 30.11 -6.61 -4.30
CA LEU A 610 31.13 -6.13 -5.25
C LEU A 610 31.55 -7.18 -6.28
N ALA A 611 31.22 -8.46 -6.07
CA ALA A 611 31.57 -9.55 -7.00
C ALA A 611 31.16 -9.29 -8.48
N PRO A 612 29.99 -8.67 -8.80
CA PRO A 612 29.61 -8.32 -10.18
C PRO A 612 30.51 -7.28 -10.88
N TYR A 613 31.41 -6.62 -10.14
CA TYR A 613 32.38 -5.66 -10.66
C TYR A 613 33.79 -6.28 -10.86
N PHE A 614 33.96 -7.56 -10.50
CA PHE A 614 35.17 -8.36 -10.75
C PHE A 614 36.48 -7.83 -10.14
N PHE A 615 36.42 -7.16 -8.99
CA PHE A 615 37.59 -6.75 -8.22
C PHE A 615 37.44 -7.07 -6.73
N ASP A 616 38.57 -7.31 -6.04
CA ASP A 616 38.62 -7.34 -4.57
C ASP A 616 38.90 -5.93 -4.05
N CYS A 617 38.02 -5.39 -3.22
CA CYS A 617 38.22 -4.06 -2.62
C CYS A 617 39.35 -4.08 -1.59
N GLN A 618 40.36 -3.23 -1.81
CA GLN A 618 41.57 -3.09 -0.97
C GLN A 618 41.57 -1.82 -0.09
N CYS A 619 40.44 -1.09 -0.01
CA CYS A 619 40.36 0.09 0.85
C CYS A 619 40.64 -0.26 2.33
N LEU A 620 41.05 0.73 3.13
CA LEU A 620 41.45 0.57 4.54
C LEU A 620 40.46 -0.25 5.38
N ARG A 621 39.15 -0.12 5.14
CA ARG A 621 38.10 -0.88 5.82
C ARG A 621 38.06 -2.35 5.43
N CYS A 622 38.34 -2.68 4.17
CA CYS A 622 38.42 -4.06 3.69
C CYS A 622 39.74 -4.73 4.05
N GLU A 623 40.82 -3.96 4.17
CA GLU A 623 42.14 -4.46 4.59
C GLU A 623 42.16 -4.79 6.08
N LYS A 624 41.70 -3.85 6.94
CA LYS A 624 41.75 -3.97 8.40
C LYS A 624 40.46 -4.50 9.06
N ASP A 625 39.48 -4.88 8.26
CA ASP A 625 38.17 -5.41 8.69
C ASP A 625 37.42 -4.48 9.68
N LEU A 626 37.43 -3.18 9.39
CA LEU A 626 36.93 -2.17 10.33
C LEU A 626 35.40 -2.19 10.44
N ASN A 627 34.91 -2.25 11.68
CA ASN A 627 33.49 -2.10 11.99
C ASN A 627 33.03 -0.63 11.82
N VAL A 628 31.71 -0.39 11.82
CA VAL A 628 31.13 0.95 11.62
C VAL A 628 31.60 1.99 12.63
N TYR A 629 31.83 1.61 13.90
CA TYR A 629 32.30 2.54 14.93
C TYR A 629 33.75 2.95 14.72
N GLN A 630 34.62 2.03 14.30
CA GLN A 630 36.01 2.35 13.94
C GLN A 630 36.08 3.28 12.72
N VAL A 631 35.21 3.07 11.73
CA VAL A 631 35.10 3.95 10.56
C VAL A 631 34.57 5.34 10.95
N CYS A 632 33.56 5.39 11.85
CA CYS A 632 33.06 6.63 12.41
C CYS A 632 34.15 7.42 13.14
N ALA A 633 34.87 6.76 14.06
CA ALA A 633 35.92 7.38 14.87
C ALA A 633 37.12 7.88 14.05
N GLY A 634 37.41 7.24 12.91
CA GLY A 634 38.42 7.70 11.95
C GLY A 634 37.97 8.85 11.02
N SER A 635 36.73 9.32 11.14
CA SER A 635 36.15 10.27 10.20
C SER A 635 36.54 11.73 10.50
N PRO A 636 37.06 12.50 9.52
CA PRO A 636 37.49 13.88 9.74
C PRO A 636 36.33 14.88 9.87
N ILE A 637 35.08 14.42 9.76
CA ILE A 637 33.86 15.24 9.74
C ILE A 637 32.96 15.05 10.96
N ILE A 638 33.45 14.38 12.03
CA ILE A 638 32.69 14.20 13.29
C ILE A 638 32.09 15.52 13.78
N ASP A 639 32.89 16.59 13.80
CA ASP A 639 32.49 17.93 14.25
C ASP A 639 31.31 18.55 13.49
N MET A 640 31.00 18.09 12.27
CA MET A 640 29.81 18.55 11.54
C MET A 640 28.50 18.16 12.24
N ASN A 641 28.53 17.17 13.14
CA ASN A 641 27.35 16.71 13.88
C ASN A 641 26.90 17.66 15.01
N ARG A 642 27.63 18.75 15.27
CA ARG A 642 27.29 19.79 16.28
C ARG A 642 25.93 20.47 16.07
N HIS A 643 25.35 20.35 14.86
CA HIS A 643 24.01 20.85 14.51
C HIS A 643 23.12 19.71 13.98
N SER A 644 23.22 18.54 14.62
CA SER A 644 22.45 17.34 14.30
C SER A 644 21.89 16.73 15.58
N LEU A 645 21.16 15.62 15.48
CA LEU A 645 20.55 14.93 16.63
C LEU A 645 21.54 14.23 17.59
N VAL A 646 22.84 14.48 17.46
CA VAL A 646 23.88 13.82 18.27
C VAL A 646 24.16 14.66 19.52
N ALA A 647 23.57 14.26 20.65
CA ALA A 647 23.69 14.98 21.93
C ALA A 647 25.12 15.10 22.48
N ASP A 648 25.99 14.12 22.17
CA ASP A 648 27.40 14.19 22.52
C ASP A 648 28.24 13.76 21.32
N VAL A 649 28.65 14.75 20.53
CA VAL A 649 29.50 14.58 19.34
C VAL A 649 30.83 13.91 19.68
N GLY A 650 31.33 14.05 20.92
CA GLY A 650 32.55 13.39 21.38
C GLY A 650 32.43 11.86 21.39
N LYS A 651 31.24 11.31 21.66
CA LYS A 651 31.00 9.85 21.65
C LYS A 651 31.16 9.22 20.26
N LEU A 652 30.96 9.96 19.18
CA LEU A 652 31.21 9.45 17.81
C LEU A 652 32.66 9.01 17.63
N GLY A 653 33.61 9.79 18.17
CA GLY A 653 35.05 9.49 18.14
C GLY A 653 35.54 8.54 19.23
N GLN A 654 34.74 8.31 20.28
CA GLN A 654 35.16 7.63 21.51
C GLN A 654 34.29 6.41 21.86
N HIS A 655 33.47 5.93 20.92
CA HIS A 655 32.61 4.78 21.16
C HIS A 655 33.44 3.55 21.54
N PRO A 656 33.08 2.78 22.59
CA PRO A 656 33.90 1.65 23.05
C PRO A 656 34.24 0.61 21.97
N ALA A 657 33.36 0.37 21.00
CA ALA A 657 33.64 -0.55 19.88
C ALA A 657 34.61 0.01 18.81
N ALA A 658 35.05 1.26 18.94
CA ALA A 658 36.15 1.85 18.18
C ALA A 658 37.50 1.77 18.93
N THR A 659 37.47 1.88 20.26
CA THR A 659 38.68 2.02 21.11
C THR A 659 39.10 0.76 21.85
N ASP A 660 38.15 -0.11 22.22
CA ASP A 660 38.40 -1.37 22.92
C ASP A 660 38.46 -2.53 21.93
N SER A 661 39.55 -3.30 21.97
CA SER A 661 39.81 -4.38 21.01
C SER A 661 38.82 -5.56 21.14
N ASN A 662 38.26 -5.81 22.33
CA ASN A 662 37.31 -6.90 22.53
C ASN A 662 35.95 -6.51 21.95
N LYS A 663 35.41 -5.34 22.34
CA LYS A 663 34.15 -4.82 21.77
C LYS A 663 34.22 -4.59 20.27
N ALA A 664 35.37 -4.15 19.75
CA ALA A 664 35.58 -4.02 18.31
C ALA A 664 35.48 -5.39 17.60
N SER A 665 36.08 -6.44 18.19
CA SER A 665 36.01 -7.81 17.67
C SER A 665 34.60 -8.39 17.78
N THR A 666 33.88 -8.17 18.88
CA THR A 666 32.47 -8.55 19.03
C THR A 666 31.59 -7.90 17.96
N ALA A 667 31.79 -6.60 17.69
CA ALA A 667 31.05 -5.89 16.64
C ALA A 667 31.28 -6.48 15.25
N THR A 668 32.53 -6.82 14.89
CA THR A 668 32.84 -7.44 13.61
C THR A 668 32.28 -8.87 13.53
N ASN A 669 32.58 -9.72 14.51
CA ASN A 669 32.19 -11.14 14.49
C ASN A 669 30.67 -11.32 14.47
N CYS A 670 29.92 -10.64 15.36
CA CYS A 670 28.47 -10.76 15.39
C CYS A 670 27.80 -10.20 14.11
N SER A 671 28.40 -9.21 13.43
CA SER A 671 27.86 -8.71 12.16
C SER A 671 28.07 -9.72 11.02
N GLU A 672 29.19 -10.44 11.01
CA GLU A 672 29.44 -11.53 10.05
C GLU A 672 28.52 -12.75 10.32
N GLU A 673 28.40 -13.16 11.59
CA GLU A 673 27.55 -14.29 12.02
C GLU A 673 26.05 -14.07 11.77
N LEU A 674 25.57 -12.83 11.92
CA LEU A 674 24.17 -12.43 11.72
C LEU A 674 23.92 -11.82 10.32
N SER A 675 24.83 -12.05 9.37
CA SER A 675 24.72 -11.46 8.03
C SER A 675 23.61 -12.07 7.18
N ASP A 676 23.13 -13.27 7.50
CA ASP A 676 21.93 -13.89 6.92
C ASP A 676 20.67 -13.02 7.16
N LEU A 677 20.51 -12.51 8.38
CA LEU A 677 19.37 -11.69 8.80
C LEU A 677 19.20 -10.37 8.03
N ILE A 678 20.22 -9.92 7.30
CA ILE A 678 20.17 -8.70 6.46
C ILE A 678 19.28 -8.91 5.23
N ASP A 679 19.28 -10.13 4.68
CA ASP A 679 18.54 -10.46 3.45
C ASP A 679 17.16 -11.10 3.74
N GLU A 680 16.91 -11.53 4.98
CA GLU A 680 15.63 -12.08 5.43
C GLU A 680 14.52 -11.02 5.40
N LYS A 681 13.78 -10.96 4.28
CA LYS A 681 12.54 -10.18 4.15
C LYS A 681 11.45 -11.03 3.50
N ASP A 682 10.40 -11.28 4.24
CA ASP A 682 9.14 -11.81 3.69
C ASP A 682 8.03 -10.76 3.85
N PRO A 683 7.72 -9.98 2.80
CA PRO A 683 6.66 -8.99 2.83
C PRO A 683 5.25 -9.61 2.79
N THR A 684 5.12 -10.94 2.64
CA THR A 684 3.82 -11.63 2.55
C THR A 684 3.27 -12.07 3.90
N LEU A 685 4.08 -11.97 4.97
CA LEU A 685 3.67 -12.30 6.33
C LEU A 685 2.61 -11.31 6.87
N SER A 686 1.64 -11.83 7.62
CA SER A 686 0.67 -11.01 8.36
C SER A 686 1.37 -10.11 9.39
N PRO A 687 0.79 -8.98 9.84
CA PRO A 687 1.40 -8.15 10.88
C PRO A 687 1.74 -8.92 12.16
N GLU A 688 0.88 -9.86 12.57
CA GLU A 688 1.10 -10.74 13.74
C GLU A 688 2.32 -11.67 13.55
N ASP A 689 2.48 -12.24 12.36
CA ASP A 689 3.61 -13.12 12.03
C ASP A 689 4.90 -12.33 11.79
N ARG A 690 4.82 -11.13 11.16
CA ARG A 690 5.92 -10.16 11.04
C ARG A 690 6.44 -9.77 12.42
N ARG A 691 5.55 -9.43 13.35
CA ARG A 691 5.88 -9.15 14.76
C ARG A 691 6.62 -10.32 15.41
N ARG A 692 6.16 -11.55 15.22
CA ARG A 692 6.81 -12.78 15.74
C ARG A 692 8.20 -13.00 15.13
N VAL A 693 8.35 -12.84 13.82
CA VAL A 693 9.63 -12.99 13.10
C VAL A 693 10.61 -11.88 13.50
N LEU A 694 10.17 -10.63 13.60
CA LEU A 694 10.99 -9.51 14.07
C LEU A 694 11.46 -9.73 15.53
N ARG A 695 10.60 -10.26 16.41
CA ARG A 695 11.00 -10.65 17.77
C ARG A 695 12.08 -11.74 17.77
N ALA A 696 11.92 -12.80 16.97
CA ALA A 696 12.94 -13.84 16.84
C ALA A 696 14.29 -13.28 16.29
N ARG A 697 14.24 -12.39 15.28
CA ARG A 697 15.44 -11.76 14.70
C ARG A 697 16.10 -10.79 15.69
N TYR A 698 15.34 -10.01 16.45
CA TYR A 698 15.85 -9.14 17.51
C TYR A 698 16.49 -9.94 18.65
N GLN A 699 15.87 -11.05 19.08
CA GLN A 699 16.42 -11.96 20.08
C GLN A 699 17.72 -12.64 19.62
N ARG A 700 17.85 -13.01 18.33
CA ARG A 700 19.13 -13.45 17.74
C ARG A 700 20.23 -12.37 17.84
N CYS A 701 19.86 -11.09 17.82
CA CYS A 701 20.79 -9.96 17.94
C CYS A 701 21.18 -9.60 19.38
N LYS A 702 20.82 -10.41 20.40
CA LYS A 702 21.08 -10.12 21.82
C LYS A 702 22.56 -9.85 22.17
N GLY A 703 23.50 -10.47 21.44
CA GLY A 703 24.93 -10.19 21.58
C GLY A 703 25.32 -8.76 21.20
N LEU A 704 24.63 -8.16 20.22
CA LEU A 704 24.81 -6.77 19.83
C LEU A 704 24.09 -5.80 20.78
N THR A 705 22.84 -6.09 21.17
CA THR A 705 22.04 -5.18 22.02
C THR A 705 22.59 -5.07 23.44
N THR A 706 23.01 -6.20 24.04
CA THR A 706 23.65 -6.24 25.38
C THR A 706 24.90 -5.38 25.43
N GLU A 707 25.70 -5.39 24.36
CA GLU A 707 26.93 -4.61 24.23
C GLU A 707 26.71 -3.17 23.72
N LYS A 708 25.44 -2.78 23.49
CA LYS A 708 24.96 -1.49 22.96
C LYS A 708 25.49 -1.16 21.55
N LEU A 709 25.63 -2.18 20.70
CA LEU A 709 26.19 -2.09 19.35
C LEU A 709 25.14 -1.73 18.28
N TRP A 710 24.27 -0.76 18.57
CA TRP A 710 23.08 -0.40 17.79
C TRP A 710 23.32 0.02 16.33
N ALA A 711 24.52 0.47 15.98
CA ALA A 711 24.89 0.80 14.59
C ALA A 711 25.29 -0.42 13.73
N VAL A 712 25.50 -1.59 14.34
CA VAL A 712 26.02 -2.80 13.68
C VAL A 712 24.88 -3.57 13.01
N SER A 713 25.01 -3.82 11.71
CA SER A 713 24.05 -4.64 10.95
C SER A 713 23.98 -6.06 11.53
N PRO A 714 22.80 -6.66 11.71
CA PRO A 714 21.50 -6.27 11.14
C PRO A 714 20.62 -5.33 12.00
N LEU A 715 21.07 -4.84 13.17
CA LEU A 715 20.20 -4.08 14.08
C LEU A 715 19.52 -2.85 13.45
N PRO A 716 20.21 -1.94 12.72
CA PRO A 716 19.58 -0.79 12.09
C PRO A 716 18.45 -1.17 11.11
N GLN A 717 18.62 -2.28 10.38
CA GLN A 717 17.64 -2.79 9.43
C GLN A 717 16.41 -3.32 10.17
N LEU A 718 16.62 -4.11 11.23
CA LEU A 718 15.56 -4.62 12.11
C LEU A 718 14.77 -3.49 12.78
N LEU A 719 15.45 -2.47 13.32
CA LEU A 719 14.80 -1.33 13.96
C LEU A 719 13.99 -0.49 12.97
N THR A 720 14.41 -0.40 11.71
CA THR A 720 13.64 0.22 10.64
C THR A 720 12.36 -0.58 10.33
N GLU A 721 12.48 -1.91 10.23
CA GLU A 721 11.32 -2.81 10.00
C GLU A 721 10.34 -2.81 11.18
N VAL A 722 10.83 -2.72 12.42
CA VAL A 722 10.01 -2.53 13.63
C VAL A 722 9.31 -1.18 13.62
N SER A 723 10.00 -0.09 13.25
CA SER A 723 9.36 1.22 13.12
C SER A 723 8.26 1.24 12.06
N ILE A 724 8.42 0.49 10.96
CA ILE A 724 7.39 0.34 9.91
C ILE A 724 6.20 -0.47 10.45
N LEU A 725 6.43 -1.58 11.16
CA LEU A 725 5.37 -2.37 11.79
C LEU A 725 4.52 -1.52 12.74
N TYR A 726 5.16 -0.69 13.58
CA TYR A 726 4.41 0.22 14.47
C TYR A 726 3.57 1.26 13.70
N ILE A 727 4.00 1.71 12.52
CA ILE A 727 3.21 2.61 11.66
C ILE A 727 2.01 1.86 11.06
N GLU A 728 2.20 0.64 10.58
CA GLU A 728 1.13 -0.21 10.04
C GLU A 728 0.06 -0.54 11.10
N GLU A 729 0.48 -0.72 12.36
CA GLU A 729 -0.39 -0.89 13.53
C GLU A 729 -0.98 0.44 14.06
N SER A 730 -0.71 1.58 13.41
CA SER A 730 -1.10 2.93 13.86
C SER A 730 -0.59 3.34 15.26
N ASN A 731 0.46 2.67 15.78
CA ASN A 731 1.13 3.04 17.03
C ASN A 731 2.24 4.08 16.76
N PHE A 732 1.82 5.31 16.44
CA PHE A 732 2.73 6.39 16.06
C PHE A 732 3.70 6.79 17.19
N ILE A 733 3.33 6.60 18.45
CA ILE A 733 4.21 6.86 19.61
C ILE A 733 5.41 5.91 19.60
N TYR A 734 5.17 4.60 19.44
CA TYR A 734 6.26 3.60 19.44
C TYR A 734 7.11 3.73 18.17
N ALA A 735 6.48 4.03 17.03
CA ALA A 735 7.20 4.37 15.81
C ALA A 735 8.11 5.60 16.00
N LEU A 736 7.60 6.69 16.59
CA LEU A 736 8.33 7.93 16.82
C LEU A 736 9.55 7.72 17.72
N THR A 737 9.34 7.09 18.88
CA THR A 737 10.44 6.83 19.83
C THR A 737 11.49 5.90 19.24
N THR A 738 11.09 4.89 18.46
CA THR A 738 12.01 3.99 17.73
C THR A 738 12.79 4.74 16.65
N ALA A 739 12.13 5.59 15.86
CA ALA A 739 12.77 6.40 14.82
C ALA A 739 13.77 7.41 15.42
N CYS A 740 13.42 8.07 16.53
CA CYS A 740 14.33 8.90 17.31
C CYS A 740 15.56 8.10 17.78
N PHE A 741 15.36 6.88 18.30
CA PHE A 741 16.46 6.02 18.75
C PHE A 741 17.43 5.63 17.62
N VAL A 742 16.91 5.25 16.44
CA VAL A 742 17.75 4.98 15.25
C VAL A 742 18.52 6.24 14.83
N ALA A 743 17.86 7.39 14.82
CA ALA A 743 18.44 8.67 14.37
C ALA A 743 19.52 9.24 15.31
N THR A 744 19.54 8.86 16.60
CA THR A 744 20.57 9.27 17.58
C THR A 744 21.65 8.22 17.80
N SER A 745 21.27 6.93 17.86
CA SER A 745 22.13 5.85 18.39
C SER A 745 22.67 4.89 17.32
N SER A 746 22.10 4.87 16.12
CA SER A 746 22.55 4.00 15.02
C SER A 746 23.13 4.81 13.85
N ASP A 747 22.31 5.65 13.22
CA ASP A 747 22.65 6.27 11.93
C ASP A 747 23.81 7.27 11.97
N PRO A 748 24.06 8.06 13.05
CA PRO A 748 25.23 8.93 13.11
C PRO A 748 26.57 8.19 13.06
N TYR A 749 26.61 6.93 13.50
CA TYR A 749 27.81 6.09 13.41
C TYR A 749 27.95 5.39 12.04
N ARG A 750 26.82 5.07 11.40
CA ARG A 750 26.77 4.47 10.06
C ARG A 750 27.08 5.50 8.96
N HIS A 751 26.58 6.72 9.15
CA HIS A 751 26.61 7.82 8.20
C HIS A 751 27.02 9.11 8.93
N VAL A 752 28.32 9.29 9.16
CA VAL A 752 28.87 10.41 9.95
C VAL A 752 28.45 11.77 9.40
N LEU A 753 28.27 11.87 8.08
CA LEU A 753 27.82 13.06 7.38
C LEU A 753 26.37 13.43 7.76
N PRO A 754 26.09 14.58 8.40
CA PRO A 754 24.75 14.92 8.87
C PRO A 754 23.69 14.97 7.76
N TYR A 755 24.08 15.45 6.58
CA TYR A 755 23.23 15.54 5.39
C TYR A 755 23.30 14.30 4.48
N HIS A 756 23.74 13.14 4.99
CA HIS A 756 23.64 11.89 4.24
C HIS A 756 22.16 11.55 3.94
N PRO A 757 21.78 11.12 2.72
CA PRO A 757 20.37 10.94 2.34
C PRO A 757 19.56 10.03 3.28
N ILE A 758 20.17 8.99 3.87
CA ILE A 758 19.52 8.13 4.86
C ILE A 758 19.15 8.91 6.13
N ARG A 759 20.05 9.75 6.64
CA ARG A 759 19.79 10.58 7.82
C ARG A 759 18.72 11.63 7.57
N ILE A 760 18.74 12.28 6.39
CA ILE A 760 17.68 13.25 6.03
C ILE A 760 16.31 12.55 5.91
N LYS A 761 16.25 11.33 5.35
CA LYS A 761 15.02 10.52 5.34
C LYS A 761 14.56 10.17 6.77
N GLY A 762 15.47 9.82 7.67
CA GLY A 762 15.19 9.61 9.09
C GLY A 762 14.63 10.85 9.79
N LEU A 763 15.19 12.04 9.52
CA LEU A 763 14.64 13.31 10.03
C LEU A 763 13.20 13.54 9.54
N LEU A 764 12.92 13.27 8.25
CA LEU A 764 11.57 13.42 7.70
C LEU A 764 10.58 12.41 8.32
N LEU A 765 11.02 11.18 8.59
CA LEU A 765 10.21 10.19 9.29
C LEU A 765 9.83 10.67 10.69
N VAL A 766 10.80 11.17 11.48
CA VAL A 766 10.54 11.74 12.82
C VAL A 766 9.57 12.93 12.73
N ALA A 767 9.76 13.84 11.76
CA ALA A 767 8.86 14.98 11.55
C ALA A 767 7.42 14.56 11.18
N LYS A 768 7.25 13.56 10.31
CA LYS A 768 5.93 12.99 9.97
C LYS A 768 5.27 12.33 11.18
N LEU A 769 6.02 11.62 11.99
CA LEU A 769 5.50 10.95 13.18
C LEU A 769 5.09 11.94 14.28
N LEU A 770 5.86 13.02 14.48
CA LEU A 770 5.47 14.14 15.36
C LEU A 770 4.14 14.79 14.92
N ALA A 771 3.90 14.94 13.63
CA ALA A 771 2.64 15.49 13.12
C ALA A 771 1.43 14.59 13.45
N ASN A 772 1.59 13.26 13.41
CA ASN A 772 0.53 12.32 13.77
C ASN A 772 0.31 12.30 15.30
N THR A 773 1.38 12.16 16.10
CA THR A 773 1.25 12.12 17.57
C THR A 773 0.71 13.42 18.17
N ALA A 774 0.96 14.57 17.54
CA ALA A 774 0.39 15.84 17.96
C ALA A 774 -1.15 15.88 17.77
N ALA A 775 -1.67 15.29 16.68
CA ALA A 775 -3.11 15.20 16.44
C ALA A 775 -3.80 14.27 17.46
N ASP A 776 -3.20 13.10 17.73
CA ASP A 776 -3.69 12.16 18.74
C ASP A 776 -3.77 12.82 20.13
N ILE A 777 -2.71 13.52 20.54
CA ILE A 777 -2.65 14.20 21.84
C ILE A 777 -3.64 15.37 21.93
N ALA A 778 -3.85 16.12 20.83
CA ALA A 778 -4.87 17.16 20.80
C ALA A 778 -6.30 16.57 20.95
N SER A 779 -6.55 15.37 20.43
CA SER A 779 -7.86 14.69 20.53
C SER A 779 -8.18 14.16 21.94
N LEU A 780 -7.16 13.78 22.73
CA LEU A 780 -7.32 13.18 24.06
C LEU A 780 -7.75 14.16 25.16
N GLY A 781 -7.57 15.48 24.93
CA GLY A 781 -7.96 16.55 25.84
C GLY A 781 -7.19 16.59 27.18
N ASN A 782 -7.46 17.60 28.00
CA ASN A 782 -6.82 17.82 29.31
C ASN A 782 -7.32 16.86 30.42
N SER A 783 -7.49 15.58 30.10
CA SER A 783 -7.91 14.53 31.03
C SER A 783 -6.75 14.16 31.96
N GLN A 784 -6.63 14.85 33.10
CA GLN A 784 -5.66 14.52 34.15
C GLN A 784 -5.98 13.18 34.82
N ALA A 785 -5.58 12.08 34.19
CA ALA A 785 -5.60 10.75 34.79
C ALA A 785 -4.49 10.62 35.85
N VAL A 786 -4.89 10.31 37.09
CA VAL A 786 -4.04 10.34 38.30
C VAL A 786 -2.78 9.47 38.13
N ALA A 787 -1.64 10.03 38.55
CA ALA A 787 -0.33 9.43 38.35
C ALA A 787 -0.15 8.06 39.05
N SER A 788 0.21 7.04 38.27
CA SER A 788 0.94 5.87 38.77
C SER A 788 2.31 5.82 38.11
N LYS A 789 3.39 5.83 38.91
CA LYS A 789 4.75 5.65 38.39
C LYS A 789 4.94 4.18 38.01
N GLY A 790 4.73 3.82 36.74
CA GLY A 790 4.99 2.46 36.28
C GLY A 790 4.80 2.20 34.78
N ASP A 791 3.73 2.71 34.17
CA ASP A 791 3.42 2.40 32.76
C ASP A 791 4.28 3.22 31.78
N ILE A 792 4.91 2.52 30.83
CA ILE A 792 5.73 3.10 29.77
C ILE A 792 4.88 3.92 28.79
N ASN A 793 3.62 3.52 28.55
CA ASN A 793 2.70 4.25 27.68
C ASN A 793 2.36 5.61 28.26
N GLN A 794 2.01 5.66 29.56
CA GLN A 794 1.73 6.91 30.27
C GLN A 794 2.96 7.83 30.30
N ARG A 795 4.18 7.28 30.46
CA ARG A 795 5.42 8.05 30.38
C ARG A 795 5.68 8.62 28.99
N ALA A 796 5.45 7.86 27.93
CA ALA A 796 5.61 8.32 26.56
C ALA A 796 4.59 9.43 26.22
N LEU A 797 3.33 9.26 26.63
CA LEU A 797 2.29 10.28 26.48
C LEU A 797 2.65 11.58 27.22
N GLN A 798 3.06 11.50 28.49
CA GLN A 798 3.48 12.68 29.26
C GLN A 798 4.69 13.36 28.60
N THR A 799 5.67 12.59 28.13
CA THR A 799 6.86 13.14 27.46
C THR A 799 6.49 13.91 26.20
N LEU A 800 5.51 13.42 25.42
CA LEU A 800 5.01 14.12 24.23
C LEU A 800 4.12 15.33 24.57
N GLN A 801 3.41 15.32 25.70
CA GLN A 801 2.69 16.50 26.22
C GLN A 801 3.64 17.60 26.71
N ASP A 802 4.80 17.23 27.25
CA ASP A 802 5.84 18.17 27.72
C ASP A 802 6.70 18.74 26.57
N ILE A 803 6.61 18.17 25.36
CA ILE A 803 7.33 18.60 24.15
C ILE A 803 6.46 19.54 23.31
N ASP A 804 7.01 20.70 22.92
CA ASP A 804 6.46 21.49 21.80
C ASP A 804 6.75 20.76 20.48
N GLN A 805 5.85 19.84 20.12
CA GLN A 805 5.97 18.98 18.95
C GLN A 805 5.93 19.79 17.64
N VAL A 806 5.23 20.93 17.62
CA VAL A 806 5.12 21.79 16.43
C VAL A 806 6.43 22.50 16.17
N SER A 807 7.04 23.12 17.19
CA SER A 807 8.34 23.79 17.05
C SER A 807 9.47 22.78 16.81
N LEU A 808 9.44 21.61 17.46
CA LEU A 808 10.38 20.52 17.18
C LEU A 808 10.29 20.08 15.71
N CYS A 809 9.08 19.78 15.23
CA CYS A 809 8.84 19.41 13.83
C CYS A 809 9.34 20.51 12.87
N GLN A 810 9.00 21.77 13.13
CA GLN A 810 9.44 22.93 12.34
C GLN A 810 10.97 23.02 12.24
N MET A 811 11.69 22.83 13.35
CA MET A 811 13.15 22.85 13.35
C MET A 811 13.77 21.68 12.57
N LEU A 812 13.21 20.47 12.69
CA LEU A 812 13.64 19.30 11.90
C LEU A 812 13.43 19.52 10.39
N LEU A 813 12.30 20.11 9.99
CA LEU A 813 12.02 20.47 8.60
C LEU A 813 13.01 21.52 8.07
N ILE A 814 13.37 22.52 8.87
CA ILE A 814 14.41 23.50 8.52
C ILE A 814 15.78 22.83 8.36
N MET A 815 16.14 21.86 9.21
CA MET A 815 17.40 21.08 9.07
C MET A 815 17.42 20.26 7.77
N ILE A 816 16.30 19.64 7.39
CA ILE A 816 16.15 18.91 6.13
C ILE A 816 16.38 19.84 4.93
N LEU A 817 15.68 20.97 4.90
CA LEU A 817 15.78 21.94 3.80
C LEU A 817 17.18 22.57 3.70
N GLY A 818 17.81 22.90 4.83
CA GLY A 818 19.19 23.40 4.89
C GLY A 818 20.25 22.38 4.46
N SER A 819 19.94 21.08 4.51
CA SER A 819 20.83 20.00 4.10
C SER A 819 20.88 19.81 2.58
N VAL A 820 19.87 20.27 1.85
CA VAL A 820 19.70 20.08 0.40
C VAL A 820 20.25 21.28 -0.37
N PRO A 821 21.01 21.09 -1.47
CA PRO A 821 21.49 22.20 -2.28
C PRO A 821 20.31 23.02 -2.86
N LYS A 822 20.36 24.35 -2.72
CA LYS A 822 19.23 25.26 -2.99
C LYS A 822 18.53 25.02 -4.33
N ASP A 823 19.28 24.77 -5.39
CA ASP A 823 18.77 24.57 -6.76
C ASP A 823 17.95 23.27 -6.93
N TYR A 824 17.95 22.38 -5.93
CA TYR A 824 17.33 21.05 -5.97
C TYR A 824 16.27 20.83 -4.88
N VAL A 825 16.03 21.80 -3.99
CA VAL A 825 15.06 21.71 -2.88
C VAL A 825 13.65 21.34 -3.38
N GLN A 826 13.24 21.90 -4.52
CA GLN A 826 11.94 21.65 -5.16
C GLN A 826 11.93 20.42 -6.08
N GLU A 827 13.08 19.76 -6.30
CA GLU A 827 13.19 18.60 -7.18
C GLU A 827 13.28 17.27 -6.43
N TRP A 828 13.76 17.27 -5.18
CA TRP A 828 13.84 16.07 -4.35
C TRP A 828 12.60 15.94 -3.48
N GLU A 829 11.90 14.81 -3.60
CA GLU A 829 10.67 14.46 -2.90
C GLU A 829 10.72 14.69 -1.38
N VAL A 830 11.86 14.34 -0.75
CA VAL A 830 12.08 14.50 0.70
C VAL A 830 12.03 15.98 1.10
N SER A 831 12.66 16.87 0.33
CA SER A 831 12.63 18.31 0.61
C SER A 831 11.36 18.99 0.10
N ALA A 832 10.71 18.50 -0.95
CA ALA A 832 9.40 18.98 -1.37
C ALA A 832 8.34 18.71 -0.28
N THR A 833 8.32 17.48 0.26
CA THR A 833 7.47 17.10 1.41
C THR A 833 7.80 17.96 2.63
N ALA A 834 9.08 18.15 2.93
CA ALA A 834 9.48 18.95 4.09
C ALA A 834 9.11 20.44 3.95
N GLN A 835 9.14 20.98 2.73
CA GLN A 835 8.69 22.34 2.46
C GLN A 835 7.18 22.46 2.64
N GLN A 836 6.39 21.53 2.12
CA GLN A 836 4.93 21.54 2.29
C GLN A 836 4.53 21.52 3.78
N MET A 837 5.07 20.59 4.56
CA MET A 837 4.80 20.51 6.00
C MET A 837 5.24 21.78 6.75
N LEU A 838 6.34 22.42 6.30
CA LEU A 838 6.82 23.66 6.91
C LEU A 838 5.88 24.83 6.58
N ASP A 839 5.35 24.90 5.36
CA ASP A 839 4.41 25.92 4.93
C ASP A 839 3.09 25.81 5.70
N GLU A 840 2.54 24.59 5.86
CA GLU A 840 1.38 24.29 6.72
C GLU A 840 1.60 24.75 8.18
N ILE A 841 2.79 24.50 8.76
CA ILE A 841 3.14 24.94 10.12
C ILE A 841 3.26 26.48 10.23
N ASN A 842 3.64 27.17 9.15
CA ASN A 842 3.76 28.63 9.12
C ASN A 842 2.39 29.35 9.04
N GLU A 843 1.33 28.66 8.64
CA GLU A 843 -0.05 29.18 8.61
C GLU A 843 -0.75 29.11 9.98
N LEU A 844 -0.16 28.43 10.97
CA LEU A 844 -0.72 28.28 12.32
C LEU A 844 -0.68 29.61 13.11
N PRO A 845 -1.82 30.08 13.68
CA PRO A 845 -1.87 31.33 14.41
C PRO A 845 -1.22 31.23 15.81
N GLY A 846 -0.73 32.36 16.32
CA GLY A 846 -0.34 32.52 17.73
C GLY A 846 1.05 32.00 18.11
N ARG A 847 1.99 31.88 17.16
CA ARG A 847 3.34 31.33 17.37
C ARG A 847 4.48 32.37 17.29
N ASP A 848 4.18 33.65 17.52
CA ASP A 848 5.13 34.75 17.32
C ASP A 848 6.41 34.63 18.17
N GLN A 849 6.31 34.09 19.39
CA GLN A 849 7.44 33.93 20.31
C GLN A 849 8.37 32.78 19.87
N GLU A 850 7.80 31.65 19.50
CA GLU A 850 8.50 30.46 19.01
C GLU A 850 9.20 30.78 17.69
N LEU A 851 8.49 31.43 16.76
CA LEU A 851 9.03 31.90 15.49
C LEU A 851 10.20 32.87 15.69
N SER A 852 10.16 33.75 16.70
CA SER A 852 11.28 34.65 16.99
C SER A 852 12.55 33.88 17.38
N LEU A 853 12.45 32.81 18.17
CA LEU A 853 13.59 31.99 18.58
C LEU A 853 14.12 31.11 17.45
N ILE A 854 13.20 30.48 16.69
CA ILE A 854 13.55 29.65 15.52
C ILE A 854 14.22 30.48 14.43
N ASN A 855 13.74 31.71 14.16
CA ASN A 855 14.37 32.61 13.20
C ASN A 855 15.76 33.07 13.67
N ALA A 856 15.94 33.41 14.94
CA ALA A 856 17.25 33.77 15.48
C ALA A 856 18.27 32.61 15.35
N TRP A 857 17.85 31.37 15.59
CA TRP A 857 18.68 30.18 15.34
C TRP A 857 18.98 29.96 13.86
N LYS A 858 17.99 30.15 12.98
CA LYS A 858 18.15 30.03 11.52
C LYS A 858 19.10 31.07 10.93
N GLU A 859 19.13 32.29 11.48
CA GLU A 859 20.04 33.36 11.05
C GLU A 859 21.47 33.17 11.55
N ASN A 860 21.66 32.72 12.80
CA ASN A 860 22.99 32.52 13.38
C ASN A 860 23.04 31.25 14.26
N PRO A 861 23.12 30.05 13.66
CA PRO A 861 23.09 28.78 14.40
C PRO A 861 24.33 28.56 15.28
N GLU A 862 25.43 29.30 15.05
CA GLU A 862 26.65 29.24 15.87
C GLU A 862 26.62 30.18 17.09
N GLY A 863 25.65 31.09 17.18
CA GLY A 863 25.50 31.97 18.33
C GLY A 863 25.22 31.18 19.61
N GLU A 864 25.85 31.54 20.73
CA GLU A 864 25.74 30.80 22.01
C GLU A 864 24.28 30.56 22.44
N GLN A 865 23.42 31.57 22.32
CA GLN A 865 21.98 31.46 22.59
C GLN A 865 21.25 30.54 21.60
N ALA A 866 21.59 30.60 20.31
CA ALA A 866 21.02 29.74 19.28
C ALA A 866 21.42 28.27 19.46
N ARG A 867 22.68 28.02 19.86
CA ARG A 867 23.19 26.68 20.21
C ARG A 867 22.48 26.13 21.44
N ALA A 868 22.34 26.93 22.50
CA ALA A 868 21.61 26.53 23.70
C ALA A 868 20.12 26.28 23.44
N PHE A 869 19.49 27.08 22.57
CA PHE A 869 18.12 26.86 22.11
C PHE A 869 17.98 25.57 21.31
N PHE A 870 18.86 25.30 20.34
CA PHE A 870 18.87 24.06 19.56
C PHE A 870 19.05 22.81 20.45
N GLU A 871 19.99 22.88 21.40
CA GLU A 871 20.24 21.81 22.37
C GLU A 871 18.99 21.51 23.21
N TYR A 872 18.30 22.55 23.69
CA TYR A 872 17.09 22.40 24.49
C TYR A 872 15.85 21.98 23.68
N ALA A 873 15.62 22.61 22.53
CA ALA A 873 14.39 22.46 21.75
C ALA A 873 14.40 21.24 20.81
N VAL A 874 15.58 20.82 20.34
CA VAL A 874 15.73 19.68 19.43
C VAL A 874 16.43 18.51 20.11
N VAL A 875 17.70 18.69 20.47
CA VAL A 875 18.58 17.58 20.87
C VAL A 875 18.05 16.86 22.11
N LYS A 876 17.77 17.61 23.18
CA LYS A 876 17.24 17.06 24.44
C LYS A 876 15.89 16.35 24.27
N GLN A 877 15.01 16.87 23.42
CA GLN A 877 13.67 16.32 23.22
C GLN A 877 13.75 15.00 22.44
N VAL A 878 14.53 14.97 21.38
CA VAL A 878 14.78 13.75 20.59
C VAL A 878 15.55 12.71 21.40
N ASP A 879 16.52 13.09 22.23
CA ASP A 879 17.21 12.17 23.15
C ASP A 879 16.24 11.58 24.19
N SER A 880 15.32 12.39 24.73
CA SER A 880 14.28 11.90 25.67
C SER A 880 13.36 10.86 25.00
N LEU A 881 12.93 11.10 23.76
CA LEU A 881 12.15 10.14 22.96
C LEU A 881 12.96 8.90 22.57
N ALA A 882 14.26 9.05 22.26
CA ALA A 882 15.15 7.95 21.95
C ALA A 882 15.36 7.00 23.14
N ASN A 883 15.53 7.54 24.35
CA ASN A 883 15.65 6.75 25.57
C ASN A 883 14.38 5.92 25.84
N LEU A 884 13.18 6.50 25.64
CA LEU A 884 11.92 5.76 25.69
C LEU A 884 11.83 4.67 24.60
N GLY A 885 12.34 4.95 23.40
CA GLY A 885 12.37 3.99 22.29
C GLY A 885 13.15 2.74 22.65
N LEU A 886 14.31 2.88 23.32
CA LEU A 886 15.08 1.76 23.82
C LEU A 886 14.29 0.92 24.84
N GLU A 887 13.64 1.56 25.83
CA GLU A 887 12.81 0.85 26.82
C GLU A 887 11.62 0.11 26.17
N ILE A 888 10.99 0.71 25.15
CA ILE A 888 9.91 0.10 24.37
C ILE A 888 10.40 -1.13 23.60
N LEU A 889 11.55 -1.02 22.93
CA LEU A 889 12.17 -2.12 22.18
C LEU A 889 12.57 -3.30 23.09
N GLU A 890 13.10 -3.01 24.28
CA GLU A 890 13.42 -4.03 25.29
C GLU A 890 12.16 -4.70 25.84
N MET A 891 11.08 -3.95 26.10
CA MET A 891 9.80 -4.50 26.54
C MET A 891 9.13 -5.39 25.48
N ASP A 892 9.04 -4.90 24.23
CA ASP A 892 8.23 -5.52 23.18
C ASP A 892 9.00 -6.61 22.40
N PHE A 893 10.32 -6.49 22.25
CA PHE A 893 11.11 -7.46 21.49
C PHE A 893 12.18 -8.20 22.32
N GLY A 894 12.47 -7.77 23.55
CA GLY A 894 13.54 -8.33 24.38
C GLY A 894 13.25 -9.66 25.09
N TYR A 895 11.98 -10.07 25.19
CA TYR A 895 11.51 -11.22 25.98
C TYR A 895 10.70 -12.23 25.14
#